data_AF-A0A518GZT4-F1
#
_entry.id   AF-A0A518GZT4-F1
#
_cell.length_a   1.000
_cell.length_b   1.000
_cell.length_c   1.000
_cell.angle_alpha   90.00
_cell.angle_beta   90.00
_cell.angle_gamma   90.00
#
_symmetry.space_group_name_H-M   'P 1'
#
loop_
_entity.id
_entity.type
_entity.pdbx_description
1 polymer ?
#
loop_
_entity_poly.entity_id
_entity_poly.type
_entity_poly.pdbx_seq_one_letter_code
_entity_poly.pdbx_strand_id
1 'polypeptide(L)'
;MGMSTRSSSAGQATPSGSGLTVLLGLLPWVVVIAFAAEGFGLSKAAGAAQDRAVDRARDFVAGLLSGSGPFEVDGDPVELMGEEEGRVWAVAVSPDGRSLAVVTGSVPPKMEGPGGLRLYDFDASSGKPTLRRAIASASGIRCVAYSPDGATLATGGFDEAVSLRDAGSGEVRTTISGFGGGVNGLAFSPDGSTLATACLDGKVQLWGAEDGGAIATLGSHGEPAFSVAFSPDGSLVASAGVDKVARLWDVAGRRQRSELEGHTETVEGLAFSPDGKALATGGWDGMIRTWDTASGEERSAFNAGGVRPVLALDYSPDGSTLVAAGGGADSSPAKLFDAESGRERSSFQTGSNWVSALRFDREGKRLVVGGNSFALAVWDATAPAAPPEKLAEVRATDRPTRGQEITLALAFSPDGMTLAAGGETGLITLRDVVNGRLVGSLSGHDDAVTAIAISPDGGSLASASFDGTARLWDLASGRARAVLEGHRDMVLALEFSPDGSALATGGYDGEILLWDASSGDRVAALPGSEVSVRALAFSPDGSRLASAGADRVVRLWDLDAREQLAELPGHQGAIRALAFGPEGRWLASASEDRTVRRWDLDGDELREQVEFPPHNEMIWAMALSPGGGTIASGDYQGFVQFREAGGTSKSAAKSHREHEGGVTALAFSPGGRTLASAGFDKKIKLWHSRPPRLSSRATAEDHEGQVHFGLLSPDGRTVATGADDAKVVLRDARTLEPIRVLEGHSSGVGSGAYSPDGSTLVTAGLKGHEVIAWDVATGAERGRFGGEGPAISSVAVSPDGSTVATAAGRAVTLWDLGTFSAIRTIDGPKEPVKSVRFSPDGTLLAGAVGDWRFGRPGAAWIWDVGSGEARATLLGHGRHCWAVDFAPDGKTVASTSGDGTVRLWDVSSASLRASFEVGDANPRPVRFSPDGTLLVVGHGKGEVTLWDVAAGRRAVALSGHDDLILGVDFSADGERIVSTSKDGTVRLWDLRGPSPSFGKALRGIALRVLDAARSGEAEADEDGPGH
;
A
#
# COMPACT_ATOMS: atom_id res chain seq x y z
N MET A 1 54.57 -45.91 -10.69
CA MET A 1 55.71 -45.65 -9.78
C MET A 1 55.43 -44.36 -9.01
N GLY A 2 55.85 -44.26 -7.74
CA GLY A 2 55.90 -42.98 -7.00
C GLY A 2 54.65 -42.65 -6.15
N MET A 3 54.83 -42.60 -4.83
CA MET A 3 53.90 -42.06 -3.83
C MET A 3 54.32 -40.63 -3.41
N SER A 4 53.49 -39.98 -2.57
CA SER A 4 53.86 -38.92 -1.59
C SER A 4 53.91 -37.48 -2.15
N THR A 5 53.38 -36.41 -1.51
CA THR A 5 52.84 -36.24 -0.13
C THR A 5 51.79 -35.11 -0.02
N ARG A 6 51.07 -35.05 1.13
CA ARG A 6 50.06 -34.04 1.59
C ARG A 6 50.66 -32.61 1.76
N SER A 7 49.95 -31.49 1.94
CA SER A 7 48.53 -31.12 2.21
C SER A 7 48.20 -29.71 1.60
N SER A 8 47.12 -28.95 1.84
CA SER A 8 45.92 -28.99 2.72
C SER A 8 44.81 -28.01 2.24
N SER A 9 43.55 -28.23 2.68
CA SER A 9 42.43 -27.27 2.84
C SER A 9 42.10 -26.23 1.73
N ALA A 10 41.06 -26.51 0.95
CA ALA A 10 40.08 -25.53 0.45
C ALA A 10 38.72 -26.23 0.25
N GLY A 11 37.60 -25.51 0.44
CA GLY A 11 36.25 -26.08 0.49
C GLY A 11 35.67 -26.52 -0.86
N GLN A 12 34.72 -27.46 -0.82
CA GLN A 12 33.99 -27.95 -1.99
C GLN A 12 32.97 -26.91 -2.49
N ALA A 13 33.00 -26.59 -3.78
CA ALA A 13 31.86 -26.05 -4.50
C ALA A 13 31.09 -27.20 -5.18
N THR A 14 29.77 -27.24 -5.03
CA THR A 14 28.90 -28.22 -5.69
C THR A 14 28.60 -27.81 -7.14
N PRO A 15 28.69 -28.72 -8.13
CA PRO A 15 28.45 -28.37 -9.53
C PRO A 15 26.96 -28.47 -9.91
N SER A 16 26.27 -27.34 -9.98
CA SER A 16 24.92 -27.23 -10.57
C SER A 16 24.95 -26.31 -11.79
N GLY A 17 25.04 -26.89 -13.00
CA GLY A 17 25.03 -26.10 -14.24
C GLY A 17 25.30 -26.84 -15.56
N SER A 18 25.86 -28.04 -15.54
CA SER A 18 26.27 -28.76 -16.76
C SER A 18 25.12 -29.45 -17.54
N GLY A 19 23.94 -29.63 -16.94
CA GLY A 19 22.82 -30.32 -17.59
C GLY A 19 22.08 -29.49 -18.63
N LEU A 20 21.83 -28.21 -18.37
CA LEU A 20 21.03 -27.33 -19.24
C LEU A 20 21.69 -27.10 -20.60
N THR A 21 23.01 -26.86 -20.61
CA THR A 21 23.77 -26.54 -21.83
C THR A 21 23.82 -27.70 -22.81
N VAL A 22 23.83 -28.94 -22.32
CA VAL A 22 23.80 -30.16 -23.14
C VAL A 22 22.40 -30.39 -23.75
N LEU A 23 21.34 -30.09 -22.99
CA LEU A 23 19.95 -30.24 -23.47
C LEU A 23 19.52 -29.16 -24.47
N LEU A 24 19.93 -27.90 -24.27
CA LEU A 24 19.65 -26.82 -25.22
C LEU A 24 20.35 -27.02 -26.58
N GLY A 25 21.49 -27.71 -26.60
CA GLY A 25 22.18 -28.12 -27.84
C GLY A 25 21.47 -29.23 -28.63
N LEU A 26 20.51 -29.95 -28.03
CA LEU A 26 19.79 -31.06 -28.66
C LEU A 26 18.48 -30.63 -29.33
N LEU A 27 17.92 -29.46 -29.02
CA LEU A 27 16.67 -28.98 -29.63
C LEU A 27 16.70 -28.90 -31.17
N PRO A 28 17.77 -28.41 -31.83
CA PRO A 28 17.87 -28.47 -33.29
C PRO A 28 17.87 -29.90 -33.84
N TRP A 29 18.47 -30.84 -33.10
CA TRP A 29 18.51 -32.26 -33.50
C TRP A 29 17.15 -32.94 -33.38
N VAL A 30 16.33 -32.59 -32.37
CA VAL A 30 14.96 -33.12 -32.23
C VAL A 30 14.08 -32.68 -33.42
N VAL A 31 14.19 -31.42 -33.85
CA VAL A 31 13.45 -30.92 -35.02
C VAL A 31 13.94 -31.59 -36.32
N VAL A 32 15.26 -31.78 -36.48
CA VAL A 32 15.82 -32.49 -37.64
C VAL A 32 15.44 -33.97 -37.65
N ILE A 33 15.36 -34.64 -36.50
CA ILE A 33 14.90 -36.03 -36.39
C ILE A 33 13.41 -36.15 -36.72
N ALA A 34 12.58 -35.16 -36.34
CA ALA A 34 11.17 -35.13 -36.71
C ALA A 34 10.97 -35.07 -38.24
N PHE A 35 11.64 -34.12 -38.91
CA PHE A 35 11.63 -34.03 -40.39
C PHE A 35 12.24 -35.28 -41.07
N ALA A 36 13.28 -35.88 -40.49
CA ALA A 36 13.86 -37.11 -41.02
C ALA A 36 12.92 -38.33 -40.88
N ALA A 37 12.02 -38.36 -39.89
CA ALA A 37 11.08 -39.46 -39.69
C ALA A 37 9.93 -39.45 -40.72
N GLU A 38 9.47 -38.26 -41.15
CA GLU A 38 8.45 -38.12 -42.20
C GLU A 38 8.92 -38.68 -43.54
N GLY A 39 10.20 -38.50 -43.88
CA GLY A 39 10.81 -39.07 -45.09
C GLY A 39 10.93 -40.60 -45.12
N PHE A 40 10.66 -41.31 -44.01
CA PHE A 40 10.88 -42.77 -43.88
C PHE A 40 9.66 -43.58 -43.39
N GLY A 41 8.48 -42.98 -43.20
CA GLY A 41 7.20 -43.72 -43.15
C GLY A 41 6.94 -44.62 -41.93
N LEU A 42 7.40 -44.26 -40.73
CA LEU A 42 7.27 -45.07 -39.50
C LEU A 42 6.00 -44.74 -38.66
N SER A 43 4.81 -44.96 -39.24
CA SER A 43 3.55 -44.29 -38.86
C SER A 43 2.71 -44.84 -37.69
N LYS A 44 3.28 -45.57 -36.70
CA LYS A 44 2.52 -45.94 -35.47
C LYS A 44 3.28 -45.80 -34.14
N ALA A 45 4.56 -46.13 -34.10
CA ALA A 45 5.38 -45.87 -32.90
C ALA A 45 5.74 -44.37 -32.78
N ALA A 46 5.82 -43.65 -33.90
CA ALA A 46 6.10 -42.23 -33.93
C ALA A 46 4.98 -41.40 -33.28
N GLY A 47 3.70 -41.62 -33.60
CA GLY A 47 2.58 -40.84 -33.06
C GLY A 47 2.55 -40.81 -31.52
N ALA A 48 2.54 -41.98 -30.87
CA ALA A 48 2.54 -42.03 -29.40
C ALA A 48 3.84 -41.50 -28.73
N ALA A 49 4.95 -41.41 -29.47
CA ALA A 49 6.17 -40.76 -29.02
C ALA A 49 6.13 -39.24 -29.26
N GLN A 50 5.46 -38.80 -30.32
CA GLN A 50 5.24 -37.41 -30.73
C GLN A 50 4.25 -36.74 -29.78
N ASP A 51 3.13 -37.37 -29.44
CA ASP A 51 2.19 -36.88 -28.42
C ASP A 51 2.87 -36.70 -27.07
N ARG A 52 3.60 -37.73 -26.59
CA ARG A 52 4.39 -37.65 -25.34
C ARG A 52 5.52 -36.62 -25.39
N ALA A 53 6.06 -36.31 -26.56
CA ALA A 53 7.07 -35.26 -26.72
C ALA A 53 6.44 -33.87 -26.74
N VAL A 54 5.27 -33.72 -27.36
CA VAL A 54 4.46 -32.49 -27.37
C VAL A 54 3.94 -32.18 -25.97
N ASP A 55 3.42 -33.16 -25.24
CA ASP A 55 2.95 -32.97 -23.86
C ASP A 55 4.11 -32.66 -22.92
N ARG A 56 5.25 -33.35 -23.01
CA ARG A 56 6.46 -32.97 -22.24
C ARG A 56 6.98 -31.58 -22.60
N ALA A 57 6.89 -31.17 -23.87
CA ALA A 57 7.26 -29.81 -24.28
C ALA A 57 6.26 -28.78 -23.75
N ARG A 58 4.96 -29.11 -23.70
CA ARG A 58 3.90 -28.29 -23.12
C ARG A 58 4.09 -28.12 -21.60
N ASP A 59 4.33 -29.21 -20.88
CA ASP A 59 4.67 -29.23 -19.44
C ASP A 59 5.95 -28.44 -19.15
N PHE A 60 7.00 -28.63 -19.95
CA PHE A 60 8.27 -27.92 -19.79
C PHE A 60 8.12 -26.41 -20.06
N VAL A 61 7.33 -26.02 -21.06
CA VAL A 61 7.02 -24.62 -21.37
C VAL A 61 6.12 -24.00 -20.28
N ALA A 62 5.13 -24.74 -19.77
CA ALA A 62 4.32 -24.30 -18.64
C ALA A 62 5.19 -24.04 -17.39
N GLY A 63 6.05 -25.01 -17.04
CA GLY A 63 6.99 -24.90 -15.92
C GLY A 63 8.07 -23.82 -16.09
N LEU A 64 8.41 -23.43 -17.32
CA LEU A 64 9.25 -22.26 -17.60
C LEU A 64 8.50 -20.93 -17.44
N LEU A 65 7.22 -20.89 -17.81
CA LEU A 65 6.39 -19.67 -17.79
C LEU A 65 5.92 -19.29 -16.37
N SER A 66 5.78 -20.24 -15.46
CA SER A 66 5.32 -20.00 -14.08
C SER A 66 6.41 -19.48 -13.11
N GLY A 67 7.63 -19.18 -13.59
CA GLY A 67 8.68 -18.59 -12.74
C GLY A 67 9.15 -19.48 -11.59
N SER A 68 9.08 -20.80 -11.80
CA SER A 68 9.02 -21.90 -10.81
C SER A 68 10.31 -22.18 -10.01
N GLY A 69 11.02 -21.15 -9.57
CA GLY A 69 12.02 -21.31 -8.50
C GLY A 69 11.34 -21.66 -7.17
N PRO A 70 11.99 -22.43 -6.28
CA PRO A 70 11.47 -22.64 -4.93
C PRO A 70 11.38 -21.29 -4.20
N PHE A 71 10.34 -21.09 -3.40
CA PHE A 71 10.18 -19.87 -2.61
C PHE A 71 11.34 -19.74 -1.60
N GLU A 72 12.24 -18.80 -1.85
CA GLU A 72 13.38 -18.50 -0.97
C GLU A 72 13.09 -17.25 -0.15
N VAL A 73 12.76 -17.45 1.13
CA VAL A 73 12.57 -16.38 2.14
C VAL A 73 13.76 -15.40 2.12
N ASP A 74 13.47 -14.12 1.90
CA ASP A 74 14.46 -13.03 1.95
C ASP A 74 14.31 -12.21 3.24
N GLY A 75 15.27 -12.38 4.16
CA GLY A 75 15.24 -11.71 5.47
C GLY A 75 14.15 -12.24 6.39
N ASP A 76 13.91 -11.51 7.47
CA ASP A 76 12.82 -11.79 8.41
C ASP A 76 11.50 -11.26 7.82
N PRO A 77 10.35 -11.95 8.01
CA PRO A 77 9.09 -11.53 7.42
C PRO A 77 8.58 -10.23 8.04
N VAL A 78 8.06 -9.34 7.18
CA VAL A 78 7.59 -8.01 7.57
C VAL A 78 6.21 -8.11 8.23
N GLU A 79 6.05 -7.51 9.41
CA GLU A 79 4.75 -7.42 10.07
C GLU A 79 3.88 -6.38 9.39
N LEU A 80 2.76 -6.79 8.78
CA LEU A 80 1.84 -5.92 8.02
C LEU A 80 1.13 -4.87 8.90
N MET A 81 1.31 -4.95 10.23
CA MET A 81 0.63 -4.16 11.26
C MET A 81 1.56 -3.13 11.96
N GLY A 82 2.77 -2.91 11.42
CA GLY A 82 3.79 -2.05 12.00
C GLY A 82 3.54 -0.54 11.85
N GLU A 83 2.60 0.03 12.62
CA GLU A 83 2.83 1.25 13.43
C GLU A 83 1.57 1.67 14.24
N GLU A 84 1.74 2.61 15.18
CA GLU A 84 0.77 2.99 16.21
C GLU A 84 0.20 4.39 15.96
N GLU A 85 -1.05 4.51 15.50
CA GLU A 85 -1.74 5.82 15.38
C GLU A 85 -3.13 5.81 16.05
N GLY A 86 -3.56 6.99 16.49
CA GLY A 86 -4.33 7.10 17.75
C GLY A 86 -5.71 7.76 17.71
N ARG A 87 -6.31 7.85 18.91
CA ARG A 87 -7.71 8.19 19.20
C ARG A 87 -8.06 9.66 18.92
N VAL A 88 -9.34 9.97 18.74
CA VAL A 88 -9.86 11.35 18.66
C VAL A 88 -10.04 11.92 20.07
N TRP A 89 -9.35 13.03 20.37
CA TRP A 89 -9.32 13.65 21.71
C TRP A 89 -10.18 14.91 21.82
N ALA A 90 -10.30 15.69 20.75
CA ALA A 90 -11.11 16.90 20.70
C ALA A 90 -11.55 17.23 19.27
N VAL A 91 -12.66 17.96 19.14
CA VAL A 91 -13.24 18.41 17.86
C VAL A 91 -13.77 19.83 18.01
N ALA A 92 -13.55 20.68 17.02
CA ALA A 92 -14.19 21.98 16.88
C ALA A 92 -14.79 22.15 15.47
N VAL A 93 -16.00 22.71 15.40
CA VAL A 93 -16.68 23.10 14.15
C VAL A 93 -16.47 24.60 13.95
N SER A 94 -16.25 25.06 12.72
CA SER A 94 -16.14 26.48 12.42
C SER A 94 -17.50 27.22 12.52
N PRO A 95 -17.53 28.54 12.77
CA PRO A 95 -18.77 29.31 12.95
C PRO A 95 -19.67 29.42 11.71
N ASP A 96 -19.12 29.16 10.52
CA ASP A 96 -19.86 29.05 9.26
C ASP A 96 -20.38 27.61 9.00
N GLY A 97 -20.03 26.66 9.86
CA GLY A 97 -20.38 25.25 9.76
C GLY A 97 -19.64 24.49 8.66
N ARG A 98 -18.67 25.09 7.95
CA ARG A 98 -18.05 24.52 6.73
C ARG A 98 -16.64 23.95 6.92
N SER A 99 -16.07 24.04 8.11
CA SER A 99 -14.76 23.48 8.44
C SER A 99 -14.82 22.76 9.78
N LEU A 100 -14.00 21.72 9.92
CA LEU A 100 -13.90 20.92 11.13
C LEU A 100 -12.43 20.70 11.50
N ALA A 101 -12.07 21.00 12.74
CA ALA A 101 -10.76 20.68 13.30
C ALA A 101 -10.89 19.48 14.24
N VAL A 102 -10.09 18.45 14.01
CA VAL A 102 -10.12 17.17 14.74
C VAL A 102 -8.72 16.89 15.29
N VAL A 103 -8.64 16.56 16.57
CA VAL A 103 -7.38 16.26 17.27
C VAL A 103 -7.23 14.75 17.50
N THR A 104 -6.07 14.19 17.14
CA THR A 104 -5.74 12.76 17.22
C THR A 104 -4.47 12.49 18.05
N GLY A 105 -4.35 11.36 18.78
CA GLY A 105 -3.14 11.06 19.59
C GLY A 105 -3.07 9.63 20.18
N SER A 106 -1.84 9.15 20.44
CA SER A 106 -1.48 7.75 20.76
C SER A 106 -2.01 7.19 22.11
N VAL A 107 -1.85 5.87 22.34
CA VAL A 107 -2.33 5.13 23.52
C VAL A 107 -1.24 4.17 24.03
N PRO A 108 -0.95 4.07 25.35
CA PRO A 108 -1.54 4.85 26.45
C PRO A 108 -1.15 6.34 26.37
N PRO A 109 -1.87 7.23 27.08
CA PRO A 109 -1.55 8.65 27.09
C PRO A 109 -0.18 8.87 27.75
N LYS A 110 0.87 8.96 26.93
CA LYS A 110 2.13 9.59 27.32
C LYS A 110 1.89 11.10 27.27
N MET A 111 2.18 11.82 28.36
CA MET A 111 2.10 13.29 28.39
C MET A 111 3.00 13.95 27.31
N GLU A 112 3.99 13.21 26.81
CA GLU A 112 4.94 13.63 25.78
C GLU A 112 4.78 12.87 24.44
N GLY A 113 3.63 12.20 24.21
CA GLY A 113 3.36 11.47 22.97
C GLY A 113 3.01 12.41 21.80
N PRO A 114 3.33 12.06 20.53
CA PRO A 114 3.00 12.88 19.37
C PRO A 114 1.48 12.97 19.16
N GLY A 115 1.03 14.17 18.79
CA GLY A 115 -0.36 14.47 18.46
C GLY A 115 -0.52 14.79 16.97
N GLY A 116 -1.77 14.84 16.52
CA GLY A 116 -2.14 15.27 15.17
C GLY A 116 -3.34 16.20 15.19
N LEU A 117 -3.35 17.16 14.29
CA LEU A 117 -4.48 18.03 14.01
C LEU A 117 -4.90 17.83 12.55
N ARG A 118 -6.14 17.44 12.32
CA ARG A 118 -6.73 17.24 10.99
C ARG A 118 -7.81 18.29 10.75
N LEU A 119 -7.66 19.06 9.68
CA LEU A 119 -8.62 20.05 9.23
C LEU A 119 -9.39 19.46 8.06
N TYR A 120 -10.71 19.45 8.15
CA TYR A 120 -11.61 19.00 7.09
C TYR A 120 -12.44 20.18 6.56
N ASP A 121 -12.64 20.20 5.25
CA ASP A 121 -13.74 20.91 4.61
C ASP A 121 -15.03 20.12 4.84
N PHE A 122 -16.12 20.82 5.17
CA PHE A 122 -17.44 20.24 5.36
C PHE A 122 -18.43 20.94 4.43
N ASP A 123 -18.76 20.28 3.32
CA ASP A 123 -19.85 20.73 2.47
C ASP A 123 -21.19 20.30 3.10
N ALA A 124 -21.92 21.32 3.57
CA ALA A 124 -23.22 21.12 4.18
C ALA A 124 -24.26 20.50 3.23
N SER A 125 -24.07 20.54 1.89
CA SER A 125 -25.02 19.93 0.95
C SER A 125 -24.80 18.43 0.71
N SER A 126 -23.55 17.94 0.81
CA SER A 126 -23.21 16.53 0.53
C SER A 126 -23.03 15.65 1.76
N GLY A 127 -22.88 16.24 2.96
CA GLY A 127 -22.73 15.52 4.21
C GLY A 127 -21.40 14.78 4.39
N LYS A 128 -20.46 14.91 3.43
CA LYS A 128 -19.14 14.25 3.46
C LYS A 128 -18.04 15.25 3.83
N PRO A 129 -17.42 15.14 5.02
CA PRO A 129 -16.19 15.86 5.33
C PRO A 129 -15.04 15.40 4.42
N THR A 130 -14.36 16.33 3.76
CA THR A 130 -13.15 16.09 2.95
C THR A 130 -11.92 16.59 3.69
N LEU A 131 -10.84 15.80 3.79
CA LEU A 131 -9.64 16.22 4.51
C LEU A 131 -8.93 17.35 3.75
N ARG A 132 -8.91 18.57 4.31
CA ARG A 132 -8.21 19.74 3.78
C ARG A 132 -6.71 19.69 4.09
N ARG A 133 -6.36 19.30 5.33
CA ARG A 133 -4.97 19.31 5.81
C ARG A 133 -4.79 18.38 7.01
N ALA A 134 -3.66 17.68 7.09
CA ALA A 134 -3.19 17.02 8.31
C ALA A 134 -1.91 17.71 8.77
N ILE A 135 -1.79 17.93 10.09
CA ILE A 135 -0.70 18.67 10.72
C ILE A 135 -0.20 17.81 11.88
N ALA A 136 1.04 17.34 11.77
CA ALA A 136 1.71 16.62 12.86
C ALA A 136 2.11 17.60 13.98
N SER A 137 1.96 17.17 15.22
CA SER A 137 2.42 17.87 16.42
C SER A 137 3.41 17.00 17.18
N ALA A 138 4.55 17.55 17.56
CA ALA A 138 5.52 16.84 18.39
C ALA A 138 4.96 16.52 19.80
N SER A 139 3.94 17.26 20.22
CA SER A 139 3.24 17.17 21.50
C SER A 139 1.79 16.72 21.33
N GLY A 140 1.25 16.08 22.37
CA GLY A 140 -0.15 15.68 22.45
C GLY A 140 -1.06 16.89 22.61
N ILE A 141 -1.77 17.26 21.55
CA ILE A 141 -2.85 18.25 21.59
C ILE A 141 -4.05 17.61 22.34
N ARG A 142 -4.66 18.35 23.26
CA ARG A 142 -5.79 17.90 24.10
C ARG A 142 -7.09 18.66 23.82
N CYS A 143 -6.99 19.90 23.33
CA CYS A 143 -8.14 20.77 23.05
C CYS A 143 -7.92 21.64 21.80
N VAL A 144 -9.04 22.04 21.18
CA VAL A 144 -9.08 22.86 19.98
C VAL A 144 -10.32 23.75 19.98
N ALA A 145 -10.21 24.99 19.48
CA ALA A 145 -11.31 25.93 19.35
C ALA A 145 -11.11 26.86 18.14
N TYR A 146 -12.19 27.16 17.40
CA TYR A 146 -12.21 28.23 16.39
C TYR A 146 -12.56 29.58 17.01
N SER A 147 -12.00 30.67 16.47
CA SER A 147 -12.48 32.02 16.71
C SER A 147 -13.88 32.25 16.10
N PRO A 148 -14.68 33.23 16.58
CA PRO A 148 -16.05 33.46 16.10
C PRO A 148 -16.18 33.90 14.62
N ASP A 149 -15.10 34.40 14.03
CA ASP A 149 -14.99 34.70 12.59
C ASP A 149 -14.54 33.49 11.75
N GLY A 150 -14.14 32.39 12.38
CA GLY A 150 -13.60 31.19 11.75
C GLY A 150 -12.19 31.33 11.17
N ALA A 151 -11.52 32.48 11.33
CA ALA A 151 -10.22 32.76 10.70
C ALA A 151 -9.01 32.27 11.52
N THR A 152 -9.18 32.07 12.83
CA THR A 152 -8.13 31.64 13.76
C THR A 152 -8.53 30.34 14.45
N LEU A 153 -7.55 29.46 14.68
CA LEU A 153 -7.72 28.20 15.37
C LEU A 153 -6.73 28.11 16.54
N ALA A 154 -7.25 28.00 17.76
CA ALA A 154 -6.43 27.74 18.94
C ALA A 154 -6.30 26.23 19.18
N THR A 155 -5.09 25.75 19.46
CA THR A 155 -4.82 24.38 19.93
C THR A 155 -3.95 24.38 21.16
N GLY A 156 -4.36 23.64 22.20
CA GLY A 156 -3.64 23.50 23.46
C GLY A 156 -3.42 22.03 23.80
N GLY A 157 -2.33 21.74 24.50
CA GLY A 157 -1.90 20.38 24.79
C GLY A 157 -1.09 20.23 26.07
N PHE A 158 -0.42 19.09 26.19
CA PHE A 158 0.46 18.76 27.32
C PHE A 158 1.84 19.46 27.26
N ASP A 159 2.12 20.22 26.20
CA ASP A 159 3.34 21.01 25.99
C ASP A 159 3.34 22.37 26.69
N GLU A 160 2.40 22.60 27.61
CA GLU A 160 2.31 23.84 28.41
C GLU A 160 2.27 25.10 27.53
N ALA A 161 1.63 24.97 26.36
CA ALA A 161 1.54 26.00 25.34
C ALA A 161 0.16 26.01 24.65
N VAL A 162 -0.16 27.15 24.03
CA VAL A 162 -1.29 27.28 23.10
C VAL A 162 -0.77 27.85 21.79
N SER A 163 -0.96 27.11 20.69
CA SER A 163 -0.70 27.62 19.35
C SER A 163 -1.95 28.28 18.78
N LEU A 164 -1.86 29.55 18.40
CA LEU A 164 -2.83 30.26 17.60
C LEU A 164 -2.43 30.14 16.12
N ARG A 165 -3.32 29.57 15.31
CA ARG A 165 -3.07 29.19 13.92
C ARG A 165 -4.02 29.92 12.98
N ASP A 166 -3.58 30.16 11.76
CA ASP A 166 -4.50 30.48 10.67
C ASP A 166 -5.42 29.28 10.38
N ALA A 167 -6.73 29.48 10.28
CA ALA A 167 -7.69 28.40 10.05
C ALA A 167 -7.67 27.81 8.63
N GLY A 168 -7.18 28.57 7.65
CA GLY A 168 -7.07 28.16 6.25
C GLY A 168 -5.76 27.42 5.97
N SER A 169 -4.62 27.99 6.38
CA SER A 169 -3.30 27.40 6.18
C SER A 169 -2.86 26.46 7.31
N GLY A 170 -3.41 26.59 8.52
CA GLY A 170 -2.95 25.85 9.70
C GLY A 170 -1.58 26.27 10.23
N GLU A 171 -0.96 27.28 9.63
CA GLU A 171 0.33 27.83 10.07
C GLU A 171 0.17 28.54 11.42
N VAL A 172 1.16 28.37 12.30
CA VAL A 172 1.18 29.02 13.61
C VAL A 172 1.50 30.50 13.42
N ARG A 173 0.57 31.38 13.84
CA ARG A 173 0.76 32.83 13.89
C ARG A 173 1.47 33.23 15.18
N THR A 174 1.00 32.71 16.31
CA THR A 174 1.46 33.06 17.67
C THR A 174 1.48 31.80 18.53
N THR A 175 2.47 31.67 19.42
CA THR A 175 2.49 30.62 20.46
C THR A 175 2.53 31.29 21.82
N ILE A 176 1.50 31.03 22.63
CA ILE A 176 1.42 31.44 24.03
C ILE A 176 2.09 30.34 24.87
N SER A 177 2.97 30.72 25.78
CA SER A 177 3.71 29.79 26.66
C SER A 177 3.85 30.35 28.08
N GLY A 178 4.31 29.51 29.01
CA GLY A 178 4.41 29.87 30.44
C GLY A 178 3.17 29.48 31.27
N PHE A 179 2.37 28.54 30.76
CA PHE A 179 1.38 27.83 31.57
C PHE A 179 2.08 26.94 32.62
N GLY A 180 1.49 26.74 33.79
CA GLY A 180 2.08 25.91 34.85
C GLY A 180 1.76 24.41 34.75
N GLY A 181 1.23 23.98 33.60
CA GLY A 181 0.75 22.65 33.29
C GLY A 181 -0.04 22.65 31.99
N GLY A 182 -0.29 21.47 31.42
CA GLY A 182 -0.98 21.32 30.13
C GLY A 182 -2.39 21.93 30.08
N VAL A 183 -2.81 22.35 28.87
CA VAL A 183 -4.07 23.07 28.63
C VAL A 183 -5.16 22.09 28.19
N ASN A 184 -6.21 21.97 29.00
CA ASN A 184 -7.34 21.06 28.76
C ASN A 184 -8.55 21.73 28.10
N GLY A 185 -8.77 23.02 28.37
CA GLY A 185 -9.92 23.77 27.88
C GLY A 185 -9.50 25.06 27.17
N LEU A 186 -10.17 25.36 26.05
CA LEU A 186 -10.01 26.58 25.26
C LEU A 186 -11.38 27.12 24.84
N ALA A 187 -11.58 28.43 24.98
CA ALA A 187 -12.75 29.12 24.44
C ALA A 187 -12.37 30.55 24.03
N PHE A 188 -12.80 31.00 22.85
CA PHE A 188 -12.73 32.41 22.46
C PHE A 188 -13.94 33.18 23.02
N SER A 189 -13.75 34.46 23.31
CA SER A 189 -14.84 35.39 23.58
C SER A 189 -15.70 35.59 22.31
N PRO A 190 -16.99 35.98 22.43
CA PRO A 190 -17.88 36.13 21.27
C PRO A 190 -17.46 37.19 20.24
N ASP A 191 -16.64 38.17 20.65
CA ASP A 191 -16.03 39.18 19.79
C ASP A 191 -14.69 38.73 19.16
N GLY A 192 -14.18 37.56 19.56
CA GLY A 192 -12.92 36.99 19.10
C GLY A 192 -11.66 37.65 19.65
N SER A 193 -11.76 38.68 20.50
CA SER A 193 -10.60 39.46 20.99
C SER A 193 -9.81 38.77 22.10
N THR A 194 -10.45 37.87 22.84
CA THR A 194 -9.93 37.24 24.06
C THR A 194 -10.02 35.72 23.97
N LEU A 195 -9.02 35.02 24.50
CA LEU A 195 -9.00 33.58 24.67
C LEU A 195 -8.98 33.24 26.16
N ALA A 196 -9.90 32.37 26.59
CA ALA A 196 -9.90 31.76 27.92
C ALA A 196 -9.27 30.37 27.87
N THR A 197 -8.48 30.04 28.89
CA THR A 197 -7.76 28.76 29.04
C THR A 197 -8.07 28.14 30.40
N ALA A 198 -8.26 26.81 30.43
CA ALA A 198 -8.30 26.00 31.65
C ALA A 198 -7.17 24.96 31.63
N CYS A 199 -6.38 24.93 32.72
CA CYS A 199 -5.10 24.24 32.78
C CYS A 199 -5.04 23.16 33.87
N LEU A 200 -4.11 22.21 33.71
CA LEU A 200 -3.83 21.14 34.69
C LEU A 200 -3.31 21.66 36.04
N ASP A 201 -2.76 22.88 36.10
CA ASP A 201 -2.41 23.57 37.35
C ASP A 201 -3.61 24.25 38.04
N GLY A 202 -4.83 23.96 37.56
CA GLY A 202 -6.10 24.47 38.04
C GLY A 202 -6.41 25.91 37.66
N LYS A 203 -5.47 26.67 37.06
CA LYS A 203 -5.69 28.09 36.76
C LYS A 203 -6.67 28.28 35.61
N VAL A 204 -7.44 29.37 35.70
CA VAL A 204 -8.29 29.90 34.63
C VAL A 204 -7.76 31.27 34.24
N GLN A 205 -7.34 31.43 32.98
CA GLN A 205 -6.59 32.60 32.51
C GLN A 205 -7.16 33.17 31.20
N LEU A 206 -6.99 34.47 31.00
CA LEU A 206 -7.42 35.23 29.83
C LEU A 206 -6.20 35.78 29.08
N TRP A 207 -6.24 35.70 27.76
CA TRP A 207 -5.15 36.07 26.85
C TRP A 207 -5.70 36.86 25.65
N GLY A 208 -4.90 37.75 25.08
CA GLY A 208 -5.21 38.42 23.82
C GLY A 208 -5.17 37.41 22.67
N ALA A 209 -6.23 37.38 21.86
CA ALA A 209 -6.36 36.45 20.74
C ALA A 209 -5.51 36.83 19.51
N GLU A 210 -5.04 38.08 19.44
CA GLU A 210 -4.20 38.58 18.33
C GLU A 210 -2.71 38.49 18.67
N ASP A 211 -2.31 39.02 19.82
CA ASP A 211 -0.91 39.16 20.26
C ASP A 211 -0.43 38.04 21.21
N GLY A 212 -1.34 37.23 21.75
CA GLY A 212 -1.03 36.23 22.78
C GLY A 212 -0.73 36.82 24.16
N GLY A 213 -0.99 38.11 24.39
CA GLY A 213 -0.64 38.83 25.61
C GLY A 213 -1.47 38.38 26.81
N ALA A 214 -0.85 38.17 27.98
CA ALA A 214 -1.57 37.81 29.20
C ALA A 214 -2.46 38.97 29.69
N ILE A 215 -3.79 38.79 29.72
CA ILE A 215 -4.76 39.80 30.15
C ILE A 215 -5.01 39.72 31.65
N ALA A 216 -5.32 38.53 32.16
CA ALA A 216 -5.66 38.28 33.56
C ALA A 216 -5.56 36.78 33.93
N THR A 217 -5.33 36.48 35.21
CA THR A 217 -5.70 35.20 35.82
C THR A 217 -6.96 35.44 36.63
N LEU A 218 -8.05 34.73 36.34
CA LEU A 218 -9.36 34.92 37.00
C LEU A 218 -9.41 34.23 38.36
N GLY A 219 -8.74 33.09 38.48
CA GLY A 219 -8.64 32.29 39.70
C GLY A 219 -8.07 30.91 39.42
N SER A 220 -8.31 29.97 40.33
CA SER A 220 -7.90 28.57 40.21
C SER A 220 -8.90 27.65 40.90
N HIS A 221 -9.06 26.43 40.38
CA HIS A 221 -9.78 25.33 41.02
C HIS A 221 -8.96 24.65 42.14
N GLY A 222 -7.65 24.95 42.28
CA GLY A 222 -6.72 24.28 43.20
C GLY A 222 -6.31 22.86 42.76
N GLU A 223 -7.24 22.14 42.13
CA GLU A 223 -7.07 20.90 41.38
C GLU A 223 -7.18 21.16 39.86
N PRO A 224 -6.84 20.20 38.98
CA PRO A 224 -6.90 20.39 37.53
C PRO A 224 -8.25 20.89 37.00
N ALA A 225 -8.21 21.95 36.19
CA ALA A 225 -9.36 22.44 35.44
C ALA A 225 -9.40 21.73 34.07
N PHE A 226 -10.57 21.23 33.69
CA PHE A 226 -10.75 20.46 32.45
C PHE A 226 -11.42 21.25 31.34
N SER A 227 -12.35 22.14 31.67
CA SER A 227 -13.22 22.77 30.68
C SER A 227 -13.44 24.25 30.98
N VAL A 228 -13.64 25.03 29.93
CA VAL A 228 -13.89 26.48 29.98
C VAL A 228 -14.82 26.89 28.84
N ALA A 229 -15.71 27.85 29.09
CA ALA A 229 -16.62 28.41 28.09
C ALA A 229 -16.88 29.89 28.38
N PHE A 230 -17.11 30.71 27.35
CA PHE A 230 -17.66 32.06 27.51
C PHE A 230 -19.19 32.05 27.45
N SER A 231 -19.83 32.99 28.14
CA SER A 231 -21.24 33.30 27.91
C SER A 231 -21.42 33.96 26.52
N PRO A 232 -22.61 33.85 25.88
CA PRO A 232 -22.86 34.42 24.55
C PRO A 232 -22.69 35.95 24.45
N ASP A 233 -22.77 36.66 25.57
CA ASP A 233 -22.54 38.12 25.67
C ASP A 233 -21.08 38.48 26.04
N GLY A 234 -20.24 37.48 26.32
CA GLY A 234 -18.84 37.65 26.73
C GLY A 234 -18.63 38.20 28.15
N SER A 235 -19.70 38.43 28.93
CA SER A 235 -19.58 39.03 30.27
C SER A 235 -19.06 38.03 31.32
N LEU A 236 -19.28 36.73 31.09
CA LEU A 236 -18.89 35.64 31.99
C LEU A 236 -18.00 34.61 31.30
N VAL A 237 -17.17 33.96 32.11
CA VAL A 237 -16.53 32.68 31.81
C VAL A 237 -17.06 31.64 32.78
N ALA A 238 -17.36 30.44 32.31
CA ALA A 238 -17.57 29.25 33.13
C ALA A 238 -16.33 28.36 33.08
N SER A 239 -15.99 27.69 34.18
CA SER A 239 -14.96 26.63 34.21
C SER A 239 -15.37 25.47 35.13
N ALA A 240 -14.79 24.30 34.89
CA ALA A 240 -15.06 23.06 35.63
C ALA A 240 -13.79 22.21 35.79
N GLY A 241 -13.71 21.42 36.87
CA GLY A 241 -12.52 20.65 37.20
C GLY A 241 -12.74 19.44 38.11
N VAL A 242 -11.60 18.84 38.52
CA VAL A 242 -11.51 17.67 39.41
C VAL A 242 -12.07 17.94 40.81
N ASP A 243 -12.06 19.21 41.25
CA ASP A 243 -12.60 19.66 42.55
C ASP A 243 -14.14 19.58 42.66
N LYS A 244 -14.82 19.03 41.65
CA LYS A 244 -16.26 18.71 41.63
C LYS A 244 -17.18 19.94 41.55
N VAL A 245 -16.60 21.12 41.33
CA VAL A 245 -17.30 22.41 41.30
C VAL A 245 -17.17 23.04 39.91
N ALA A 246 -18.26 23.61 39.41
CA ALA A 246 -18.19 24.56 38.30
C ALA A 246 -18.19 26.00 38.85
N ARG A 247 -17.49 26.92 38.20
CA ARG A 247 -17.38 28.32 38.63
C ARG A 247 -17.76 29.28 37.53
N LEU A 248 -18.44 30.36 37.91
CA LEU A 248 -18.68 31.52 37.06
C LEU A 248 -17.74 32.65 37.45
N TRP A 249 -17.06 33.23 36.47
CA TRP A 249 -16.12 34.33 36.59
C TRP A 249 -16.63 35.55 35.85
N ASP A 250 -16.56 36.71 36.49
CA ASP A 250 -16.87 38.01 35.91
C ASP A 250 -15.66 38.54 35.13
N VAL A 251 -15.79 38.70 33.82
CA VAL A 251 -14.67 39.02 32.92
C VAL A 251 -14.17 40.45 33.14
N ALA A 252 -15.09 41.41 33.28
CA ALA A 252 -14.75 42.82 33.44
C ALA A 252 -14.13 43.13 34.81
N GLY A 253 -14.70 42.60 35.89
CA GLY A 253 -14.21 42.74 37.26
C GLY A 253 -13.13 41.72 37.66
N ARG A 254 -12.77 40.80 36.75
CA ARG A 254 -11.67 39.81 36.88
C ARG A 254 -11.71 39.03 38.18
N ARG A 255 -12.89 38.52 38.55
CA ARG A 255 -13.14 37.87 39.83
C ARG A 255 -14.12 36.70 39.71
N GLN A 256 -14.04 35.77 40.65
CA GLN A 256 -15.08 34.77 40.86
C GLN A 256 -16.41 35.46 41.20
N ARG A 257 -17.49 35.02 40.56
CA ARG A 257 -18.87 35.49 40.78
C ARG A 257 -19.66 34.50 41.63
N SER A 258 -19.66 33.23 41.23
CA SER A 258 -20.43 32.16 41.87
C SER A 258 -19.67 30.83 41.80
N GLU A 259 -19.84 30.00 42.84
CA GLU A 259 -19.47 28.59 42.84
C GLU A 259 -20.75 27.76 42.72
N LEU A 260 -20.73 26.76 41.84
CA LEU A 260 -21.88 25.93 41.49
C LEU A 260 -21.64 24.54 42.09
N GLU A 261 -21.90 24.44 43.39
CA GLU A 261 -21.69 23.23 44.18
C GLU A 261 -22.89 22.27 44.04
N GLY A 262 -22.64 21.00 43.70
CA GLY A 262 -23.70 20.00 43.65
C GLY A 262 -23.31 18.66 43.05
N HIS A 263 -22.31 18.61 42.16
CA HIS A 263 -21.77 17.34 41.66
C HIS A 263 -20.98 16.60 42.73
N THR A 264 -21.12 15.27 42.77
CA THR A 264 -20.41 14.42 43.75
C THR A 264 -19.09 13.87 43.24
N GLU A 265 -18.75 14.12 41.98
CA GLU A 265 -17.51 13.72 41.29
C GLU A 265 -17.07 14.84 40.31
N THR A 266 -15.91 14.67 39.68
CA THR A 266 -15.34 15.55 38.64
C THR A 266 -16.40 16.11 37.68
N VAL A 267 -16.29 17.41 37.37
CA VAL A 267 -17.13 18.09 36.37
C VAL A 267 -16.28 18.37 35.13
N GLU A 268 -16.79 18.02 33.95
CA GLU A 268 -16.07 18.14 32.67
C GLU A 268 -16.96 18.72 31.56
N GLY A 269 -18.22 18.31 31.48
CA GLY A 269 -19.18 18.89 30.55
C GLY A 269 -19.58 20.31 30.95
N LEU A 270 -19.49 21.26 30.01
CA LEU A 270 -19.96 22.65 30.15
C LEU A 270 -20.62 23.13 28.85
N ALA A 271 -21.79 23.77 28.96
CA ALA A 271 -22.43 24.51 27.88
C ALA A 271 -23.31 25.65 28.43
N PHE A 272 -23.18 26.87 27.90
CA PHE A 272 -24.14 27.94 28.16
C PHE A 272 -25.37 27.80 27.24
N SER A 273 -26.55 28.21 27.71
CA SER A 273 -27.69 28.38 26.81
C SER A 273 -27.43 29.51 25.81
N PRO A 274 -28.02 29.49 24.60
CA PRO A 274 -27.82 30.54 23.59
C PRO A 274 -28.24 31.95 24.04
N ASP A 275 -29.16 32.05 25.01
CA ASP A 275 -29.59 33.32 25.62
C ASP A 275 -28.72 33.78 26.80
N GLY A 276 -27.70 32.97 27.17
CA GLY A 276 -26.77 33.24 28.26
C GLY A 276 -27.35 33.15 29.67
N LYS A 277 -28.63 32.81 29.84
CA LYS A 277 -29.30 32.79 31.16
C LYS A 277 -29.12 31.49 31.93
N ALA A 278 -28.73 30.40 31.26
CA ALA A 278 -28.47 29.11 31.87
C ALA A 278 -27.06 28.62 31.57
N LEU A 279 -26.49 27.86 32.50
CA LEU A 279 -25.32 27.01 32.28
C LEU A 279 -25.72 25.56 32.56
N ALA A 280 -25.38 24.63 31.67
CA ALA A 280 -25.44 23.19 31.93
C ALA A 280 -24.06 22.67 32.32
N THR A 281 -24.00 21.85 33.38
CA THR A 281 -22.79 21.17 33.86
C THR A 281 -22.99 19.65 33.85
N GLY A 282 -21.97 18.91 33.40
CA GLY A 282 -21.98 17.45 33.27
C GLY A 282 -20.87 16.82 34.10
N GLY A 283 -21.23 15.86 34.96
CA GLY A 283 -20.32 15.25 35.90
C GLY A 283 -20.06 13.76 35.68
N TRP A 284 -18.96 13.29 36.26
CA TRP A 284 -18.61 11.87 36.35
C TRP A 284 -19.55 11.09 37.32
N ASP A 285 -20.38 11.81 38.07
CA ASP A 285 -21.51 11.29 38.84
C ASP A 285 -22.65 10.78 37.94
N GLY A 286 -22.66 11.11 36.65
CA GLY A 286 -23.73 10.75 35.71
C GLY A 286 -24.93 11.70 35.78
N MET A 287 -24.78 12.84 36.44
CA MET A 287 -25.80 13.88 36.53
C MET A 287 -25.52 15.01 35.53
N ILE A 288 -26.61 15.63 35.08
CA ILE A 288 -26.62 16.92 34.42
C ILE A 288 -27.31 17.89 35.39
N ARG A 289 -26.71 19.07 35.58
CA ARG A 289 -27.30 20.16 36.35
C ARG A 289 -27.39 21.41 35.49
N THR A 290 -28.47 22.16 35.66
CA THR A 290 -28.63 23.47 35.03
C THR A 290 -28.68 24.56 36.10
N TRP A 291 -28.03 25.68 35.82
CA TRP A 291 -27.82 26.76 36.78
C TRP A 291 -28.28 28.09 36.19
N ASP A 292 -28.84 28.96 37.01
CA ASP A 292 -29.11 30.34 36.64
C ASP A 292 -27.80 31.14 36.64
N THR A 293 -27.46 31.77 35.51
CA THR A 293 -26.17 32.50 35.39
C THR A 293 -26.18 33.86 36.10
N ALA A 294 -27.34 34.36 36.51
CA ALA A 294 -27.48 35.64 37.20
C ALA A 294 -27.35 35.48 38.73
N SER A 295 -28.00 34.48 39.32
CA SER A 295 -27.94 34.18 40.76
C SER A 295 -26.86 33.15 41.12
N GLY A 296 -26.58 32.18 40.24
CA GLY A 296 -25.78 31.00 40.54
C GLY A 296 -26.57 29.85 41.18
N GLU A 297 -27.90 29.95 41.28
CA GLU A 297 -28.74 28.90 41.89
C GLU A 297 -29.00 27.74 40.92
N GLU A 298 -29.10 26.51 41.45
CA GLU A 298 -29.49 25.33 40.67
C GLU A 298 -30.95 25.46 40.21
N ARG A 299 -31.19 25.38 38.90
CA ARG A 299 -32.53 25.38 38.29
C ARG A 299 -33.12 23.98 38.22
N SER A 300 -32.30 23.00 37.83
CA SER A 300 -32.70 21.59 37.77
C SER A 300 -31.50 20.65 37.81
N ALA A 301 -31.72 19.44 38.34
CA ALA A 301 -30.74 18.37 38.36
C ALA A 301 -31.41 17.05 37.96
N PHE A 302 -30.84 16.34 36.98
CA PHE A 302 -31.38 15.09 36.47
C PHE A 302 -30.29 14.11 36.02
N ASN A 303 -30.62 12.82 36.02
CA ASN A 303 -29.70 11.75 35.65
C ASN A 303 -29.60 11.65 34.12
N ALA A 304 -28.38 11.51 33.58
CA ALA A 304 -28.15 11.41 32.14
C ALA A 304 -28.50 10.04 31.53
N GLY A 305 -29.12 9.13 32.29
CA GLY A 305 -29.84 7.97 31.77
C GLY A 305 -28.95 6.89 31.16
N GLY A 306 -27.81 6.59 31.79
CA GLY A 306 -26.82 5.61 31.30
C GLY A 306 -25.57 6.24 30.66
N VAL A 307 -25.54 7.56 30.50
CA VAL A 307 -24.34 8.31 30.14
C VAL A 307 -23.55 8.64 31.41
N ARG A 308 -22.49 7.88 31.73
CA ARG A 308 -21.66 8.11 32.92
C ARG A 308 -20.22 7.60 32.76
N PRO A 309 -19.20 8.49 32.70
CA PRO A 309 -19.24 9.93 32.99
C PRO A 309 -19.93 10.76 31.90
N VAL A 310 -20.53 11.90 32.25
CA VAL A 310 -21.00 12.91 31.28
C VAL A 310 -19.82 13.83 30.94
N LEU A 311 -19.34 13.76 29.70
CA LEU A 311 -18.09 14.40 29.27
C LEU A 311 -18.33 15.57 28.31
N ALA A 312 -19.31 15.43 27.41
CA ALA A 312 -19.65 16.43 26.43
C ALA A 312 -21.11 16.86 26.60
N LEU A 313 -21.33 18.18 26.61
CA LEU A 313 -22.62 18.85 26.61
C LEU A 313 -22.66 19.90 25.50
N ASP A 314 -23.84 20.12 24.92
CA ASP A 314 -24.13 21.26 24.06
C ASP A 314 -25.63 21.61 24.09
N TYR A 315 -25.97 22.85 23.74
CA TYR A 315 -27.37 23.28 23.54
C TYR A 315 -27.66 23.42 22.04
N SER A 316 -28.89 23.11 21.63
CA SER A 316 -29.36 23.49 20.30
C SER A 316 -29.41 25.02 20.17
N PRO A 317 -29.23 25.61 18.97
CA PRO A 317 -29.18 27.08 18.80
C PRO A 317 -30.46 27.83 19.21
N ASP A 318 -31.60 27.16 19.29
CA ASP A 318 -32.87 27.69 19.80
C ASP A 318 -33.01 27.60 21.34
N GLY A 319 -32.06 26.94 22.01
CA GLY A 319 -32.05 26.67 23.44
C GLY A 319 -33.06 25.63 23.92
N SER A 320 -33.81 24.96 23.04
CA SER A 320 -34.91 24.05 23.43
C SER A 320 -34.43 22.64 23.79
N THR A 321 -33.26 22.24 23.33
CA THR A 321 -32.71 20.90 23.46
C THR A 321 -31.30 20.96 24.06
N LEU A 322 -31.06 20.15 25.09
CA LEU A 322 -29.73 19.89 25.63
C LEU A 322 -29.29 18.49 25.19
N VAL A 323 -28.06 18.34 24.74
CA VAL A 323 -27.51 17.04 24.32
C VAL A 323 -26.32 16.65 25.19
N ALA A 324 -26.24 15.37 25.55
CA ALA A 324 -25.18 14.84 26.41
C ALA A 324 -24.60 13.52 25.88
N ALA A 325 -23.29 13.35 26.04
CA ALA A 325 -22.56 12.12 25.73
C ALA A 325 -21.37 11.88 26.69
N GLY A 326 -20.86 10.65 26.68
CA GLY A 326 -20.00 10.13 27.73
C GLY A 326 -19.29 8.82 27.40
N GLY A 327 -18.75 8.16 28.44
CA GLY A 327 -18.05 6.87 28.32
C GLY A 327 -18.70 5.72 29.09
N GLY A 328 -18.41 4.49 28.68
CA GLY A 328 -18.95 3.25 29.25
C GLY A 328 -18.23 2.01 28.68
N ALA A 329 -18.37 0.85 29.33
CA ALA A 329 -17.65 -0.37 28.91
C ALA A 329 -18.10 -0.88 27.53
N ASP A 330 -19.40 -0.78 27.26
CA ASP A 330 -20.04 -1.06 25.99
C ASP A 330 -20.48 0.26 25.32
N SER A 331 -20.71 0.24 24.00
CA SER A 331 -21.00 1.43 23.17
C SER A 331 -21.91 2.47 23.86
N SER A 332 -21.39 3.68 24.04
CA SER A 332 -22.05 4.73 24.82
C SER A 332 -23.16 5.39 24.01
N PRO A 333 -24.39 5.48 24.56
CA PRO A 333 -25.45 6.27 23.95
C PRO A 333 -25.13 7.77 24.09
N ALA A 334 -25.54 8.54 23.09
CA ALA A 334 -25.73 9.99 23.25
C ALA A 334 -27.24 10.26 23.39
N LYS A 335 -27.58 11.27 24.18
CA LYS A 335 -28.96 11.53 24.60
C LYS A 335 -29.35 12.99 24.41
N LEU A 336 -30.58 13.19 23.97
CA LEU A 336 -31.22 14.48 23.77
C LEU A 336 -32.28 14.68 24.86
N PHE A 337 -32.21 15.80 25.54
CA PHE A 337 -33.09 16.20 26.64
C PHE A 337 -33.81 17.49 26.27
N ASP A 338 -35.04 17.62 26.76
CA ASP A 338 -35.73 18.89 26.83
C ASP A 338 -34.99 19.84 27.80
N ALA A 339 -34.59 21.01 27.33
CA ALA A 339 -33.70 21.91 28.08
C ALA A 339 -34.32 22.49 29.36
N GLU A 340 -35.64 22.63 29.42
CA GLU A 340 -36.37 23.23 30.54
C GLU A 340 -36.80 22.16 31.56
N SER A 341 -37.36 21.04 31.10
CA SER A 341 -37.87 19.97 31.97
C SER A 341 -36.86 18.87 32.32
N GLY A 342 -35.71 18.81 31.63
CA GLY A 342 -34.71 17.75 31.81
C GLY A 342 -35.17 16.36 31.33
N ARG A 343 -36.31 16.27 30.63
CA ARG A 343 -36.88 15.01 30.16
C ARG A 343 -36.16 14.51 28.91
N GLU A 344 -35.74 13.24 28.89
CA GLU A 344 -35.22 12.59 27.70
C GLU A 344 -36.25 12.63 26.55
N ARG A 345 -35.84 13.20 25.41
CA ARG A 345 -36.58 13.23 24.14
C ARG A 345 -36.26 12.01 23.29
N SER A 346 -34.96 11.70 23.12
CA SER A 346 -34.48 10.55 22.35
C SER A 346 -33.03 10.18 22.72
N SER A 347 -32.63 8.96 22.38
CA SER A 347 -31.26 8.48 22.51
C SER A 347 -30.83 7.68 21.28
N PHE A 348 -29.53 7.70 20.97
CA PHE A 348 -28.96 7.04 19.80
C PHE A 348 -27.57 6.48 20.12
N GLN A 349 -27.18 5.40 19.44
CA GLN A 349 -25.92 4.71 19.69
C GLN A 349 -24.79 5.32 18.87
N THR A 350 -23.78 5.86 19.54
CA THR A 350 -22.72 6.66 18.89
C THR A 350 -21.73 5.80 18.10
N GLY A 351 -21.67 4.49 18.39
CA GLY A 351 -20.63 3.59 17.89
C GLY A 351 -19.27 3.77 18.59
N SER A 352 -19.21 4.57 19.66
CA SER A 352 -18.02 4.78 20.48
C SER A 352 -18.24 4.36 21.92
N ASN A 353 -17.25 3.73 22.56
CA ASN A 353 -17.27 3.44 24.00
C ASN A 353 -16.87 4.66 24.87
N TRP A 354 -16.50 5.78 24.24
CA TRP A 354 -16.14 7.01 24.93
C TRP A 354 -16.27 8.20 23.99
N VAL A 355 -17.23 9.09 24.25
CA VAL A 355 -17.42 10.32 23.48
C VAL A 355 -16.74 11.48 24.20
N SER A 356 -15.75 12.08 23.53
CA SER A 356 -14.93 13.19 24.05
C SER A 356 -15.34 14.55 23.51
N ALA A 357 -16.07 14.59 22.39
CA ALA A 357 -16.55 15.83 21.78
C ALA A 357 -17.92 15.66 21.12
N LEU A 358 -18.77 16.67 21.27
CA LEU A 358 -20.12 16.70 20.72
C LEU A 358 -20.58 18.15 20.50
N ARG A 359 -21.05 18.49 19.29
CA ARG A 359 -21.50 19.86 18.94
C ARG A 359 -22.66 19.88 17.95
N PHE A 360 -23.61 20.80 18.15
CA PHE A 360 -24.62 21.15 17.14
C PHE A 360 -24.02 22.02 16.03
N ASP A 361 -24.63 21.97 14.83
CA ASP A 361 -24.43 23.00 13.81
C ASP A 361 -25.25 24.27 14.11
N ARG A 362 -24.90 25.37 13.44
CA ARG A 362 -25.52 26.69 13.65
C ARG A 362 -27.02 26.73 13.34
N GLU A 363 -27.52 25.81 12.54
CA GLU A 363 -28.95 25.71 12.20
C GLU A 363 -29.73 24.77 13.15
N GLY A 364 -29.04 24.07 14.06
CA GLY A 364 -29.63 23.06 14.95
C GLY A 364 -30.09 21.79 14.23
N LYS A 365 -29.71 21.63 12.96
CA LYS A 365 -30.14 20.53 12.08
C LYS A 365 -29.20 19.34 12.15
N ARG A 366 -27.97 19.52 12.63
CA ARG A 366 -26.96 18.47 12.66
C ARG A 366 -26.23 18.42 13.98
N LEU A 367 -25.81 17.22 14.32
CA LEU A 367 -25.04 16.94 15.50
C LEU A 367 -23.78 16.16 15.13
N VAL A 368 -22.62 16.72 15.46
CA VAL A 368 -21.31 16.12 15.22
C VAL A 368 -20.82 15.47 16.50
N VAL A 369 -20.42 14.20 16.43
CA VAL A 369 -20.01 13.38 17.59
C VAL A 369 -18.66 12.71 17.30
N GLY A 370 -17.71 12.82 18.23
CA GLY A 370 -16.36 12.23 18.11
C GLY A 370 -15.88 11.55 19.39
N GLY A 371 -15.09 10.49 19.25
CA GLY A 371 -14.66 9.68 20.39
C GLY A 371 -13.61 8.59 20.11
N ASN A 372 -13.49 7.65 21.04
CA ASN A 372 -12.53 6.53 21.03
C ASN A 372 -12.64 5.57 19.84
N SER A 373 -13.71 5.63 19.05
CA SER A 373 -13.96 4.74 17.90
C SER A 373 -13.10 5.05 16.68
N PHE A 374 -12.15 5.98 16.81
CA PHE A 374 -11.33 6.52 15.72
C PHE A 374 -12.17 7.12 14.58
N ALA A 375 -13.42 7.49 14.88
CA ALA A 375 -14.42 7.93 13.92
C ALA A 375 -15.16 9.17 14.44
N LEU A 376 -15.52 10.02 13.49
CA LEU A 376 -16.41 11.16 13.65
C LEU A 376 -17.73 10.82 12.95
N ALA A 377 -18.83 10.82 13.70
CA ALA A 377 -20.17 10.59 13.16
C ALA A 377 -20.95 11.90 13.10
N VAL A 378 -21.60 12.15 11.97
CA VAL A 378 -22.53 13.27 11.76
C VAL A 378 -23.94 12.72 11.75
N TRP A 379 -24.82 13.35 12.53
CA TRP A 379 -26.19 12.91 12.75
C TRP A 379 -27.19 14.00 12.33
N ASP A 380 -28.33 13.60 11.77
CA ASP A 380 -29.47 14.47 11.51
C ASP A 380 -30.24 14.73 12.80
N ALA A 381 -30.35 15.99 13.20
CA ALA A 381 -31.09 16.43 14.37
C ALA A 381 -32.36 17.25 14.03
N THR A 382 -32.76 17.31 12.76
CA THR A 382 -33.93 18.08 12.29
C THR A 382 -35.27 17.61 12.86
N ALA A 383 -35.35 16.34 13.31
CA ALA A 383 -36.57 15.71 13.79
C ALA A 383 -36.52 15.49 15.33
N PRO A 384 -36.91 16.47 16.16
CA PRO A 384 -36.73 16.43 17.63
C PRO A 384 -37.55 15.36 18.37
N ALA A 385 -38.41 14.61 17.69
CA ALA A 385 -39.19 13.50 18.23
C ALA A 385 -38.75 12.11 17.73
N ALA A 386 -37.71 12.05 16.89
CA ALA A 386 -37.11 10.81 16.39
C ALA A 386 -35.68 10.65 16.95
N PRO A 387 -35.13 9.43 17.04
CA PRO A 387 -33.69 9.26 17.24
C PRO A 387 -32.95 9.83 16.02
N PRO A 388 -31.86 10.61 16.21
CA PRO A 388 -31.04 11.11 15.12
C PRO A 388 -30.56 10.00 14.17
N GLU A 389 -30.61 10.27 12.87
CA GLU A 389 -30.11 9.34 11.84
C GLU A 389 -28.64 9.65 11.51
N LYS A 390 -27.78 8.62 11.41
CA LYS A 390 -26.36 8.82 11.07
C LYS A 390 -26.22 9.16 9.57
N LEU A 391 -25.98 10.44 9.27
CA LEU A 391 -25.79 10.95 7.91
C LEU A 391 -24.45 10.53 7.30
N ALA A 392 -23.38 10.53 8.11
CA ALA A 392 -22.04 10.19 7.66
C ALA A 392 -21.15 9.73 8.81
N GLU A 393 -20.11 8.96 8.47
CA GLU A 393 -19.01 8.63 9.37
C GLU A 393 -17.69 8.84 8.64
N VAL A 394 -16.77 9.58 9.26
CA VAL A 394 -15.40 9.78 8.77
C VAL A 394 -14.44 9.23 9.80
N ARG A 395 -13.67 8.20 9.41
CA ARG A 395 -12.59 7.70 10.25
C ARG A 395 -11.45 8.71 10.26
N ALA A 396 -11.03 9.08 11.47
CA ALA A 396 -9.89 9.96 11.70
C ALA A 396 -8.55 9.26 11.40
N THR A 397 -8.56 7.94 11.21
CA THR A 397 -7.40 7.11 10.83
C THR A 397 -7.76 6.13 9.72
N ASP A 398 -6.90 6.00 8.70
CA ASP A 398 -6.98 4.94 7.66
C ASP A 398 -6.48 3.57 8.17
N ARG A 399 -6.33 3.43 9.49
CA ARG A 399 -5.95 2.20 10.20
C ARG A 399 -7.14 1.68 11.02
N PRO A 400 -7.52 0.39 10.90
CA PRO A 400 -8.42 -0.28 11.83
C PRO A 400 -7.70 -0.54 13.15
N THR A 401 -8.48 -0.90 14.16
CA THR A 401 -8.03 -1.28 15.50
C THR A 401 -6.87 -2.29 15.50
N ARG A 402 -5.91 -2.08 16.40
CA ARG A 402 -4.74 -2.96 16.58
C ARG A 402 -5.10 -4.19 17.41
N GLY A 403 -4.74 -5.36 16.89
CA GLY A 403 -4.04 -6.40 17.66
C GLY A 403 -4.75 -6.99 18.88
N GLN A 404 -6.05 -7.30 18.79
CA GLN A 404 -6.72 -8.14 19.80
C GLN A 404 -7.45 -9.36 19.24
N GLU A 405 -7.42 -9.58 17.93
CA GLU A 405 -8.22 -10.62 17.26
C GLU A 405 -7.32 -11.59 16.50
N ILE A 406 -7.60 -12.89 16.61
CA ILE A 406 -6.91 -13.93 15.88
C ILE A 406 -7.48 -13.96 14.45
N THR A 407 -6.62 -13.77 13.46
CA THR A 407 -6.98 -13.97 12.04
C THR A 407 -6.97 -15.47 11.75
N LEU A 408 -8.07 -15.98 11.20
CA LEU A 408 -8.28 -17.40 10.93
C LEU A 408 -8.31 -17.72 9.42
N ALA A 409 -8.57 -16.72 8.58
CA ALA A 409 -8.62 -16.86 7.13
C ALA A 409 -7.85 -15.73 6.43
N LEU A 410 -7.15 -16.06 5.33
CA LEU A 410 -6.40 -15.14 4.48
C LEU A 410 -6.64 -15.45 3.00
N ALA A 411 -6.83 -14.43 2.16
CA ALA A 411 -6.86 -14.57 0.70
C ALA A 411 -6.28 -13.33 0.01
N PHE A 412 -5.46 -13.52 -1.03
CA PHE A 412 -5.00 -12.42 -1.89
C PHE A 412 -6.00 -12.18 -3.03
N SER A 413 -6.16 -10.92 -3.44
CA SER A 413 -6.80 -10.56 -4.70
C SER A 413 -5.96 -11.02 -5.91
N PRO A 414 -6.55 -11.22 -7.10
CA PRO A 414 -5.84 -11.70 -8.30
C PRO A 414 -4.68 -10.81 -8.79
N ASP A 415 -4.69 -9.51 -8.47
CA ASP A 415 -3.58 -8.58 -8.72
C ASP A 415 -2.44 -8.67 -7.67
N GLY A 416 -2.68 -9.37 -6.55
CA GLY A 416 -1.77 -9.48 -5.41
C GLY A 416 -1.66 -8.22 -4.56
N MET A 417 -2.50 -7.20 -4.77
CA MET A 417 -2.45 -5.91 -4.08
C MET A 417 -3.25 -5.87 -2.79
N THR A 418 -4.34 -6.63 -2.71
CA THR A 418 -5.24 -6.65 -1.56
C THR A 418 -5.14 -8.00 -0.86
N LEU A 419 -4.94 -7.98 0.45
CA LEU A 419 -5.08 -9.13 1.34
C LEU A 419 -6.41 -8.99 2.10
N ALA A 420 -7.31 -9.94 1.86
CA ALA A 420 -8.46 -10.16 2.73
C ALA A 420 -8.02 -10.98 3.95
N ALA A 421 -8.43 -10.54 5.14
CA ALA A 421 -8.16 -11.21 6.41
C ALA A 421 -9.43 -11.20 7.27
N GLY A 422 -9.88 -12.40 7.68
CA GLY A 422 -11.03 -12.61 8.56
C GLY A 422 -10.62 -13.34 9.84
N GLY A 423 -11.34 -13.09 10.92
CA GLY A 423 -11.00 -13.60 12.25
C GLY A 423 -12.21 -13.74 13.18
N GLU A 424 -11.93 -13.78 14.48
CA GLU A 424 -12.87 -14.10 15.57
C GLU A 424 -14.13 -13.21 15.65
N THR A 425 -14.13 -12.02 15.06
CA THR A 425 -15.22 -11.03 15.21
C THR A 425 -16.25 -11.02 14.08
N GLY A 426 -16.16 -11.93 13.11
CA GLY A 426 -17.00 -11.89 11.90
C GLY A 426 -16.64 -10.78 10.90
N LEU A 427 -15.72 -9.88 11.26
CA LEU A 427 -15.24 -8.80 10.41
C LEU A 427 -14.17 -9.31 9.43
N ILE A 428 -14.31 -8.95 8.16
CA ILE A 428 -13.29 -9.17 7.13
C ILE A 428 -12.64 -7.81 6.82
N THR A 429 -11.31 -7.75 6.88
CA THR A 429 -10.54 -6.56 6.52
C THR A 429 -9.86 -6.77 5.17
N LEU A 430 -9.96 -5.77 4.28
CA LEU A 430 -9.27 -5.73 2.99
C LEU A 430 -8.12 -4.74 3.11
N ARG A 431 -6.88 -5.18 2.88
CA ARG A 431 -5.66 -4.38 3.14
C ARG A 431 -4.74 -4.35 1.96
N ASP A 432 -4.20 -3.18 1.67
CA ASP A 432 -3.08 -3.00 0.75
C ASP A 432 -1.85 -3.76 1.27
N VAL A 433 -1.26 -4.60 0.41
CA VAL A 433 -0.13 -5.49 0.72
C VAL A 433 1.21 -4.74 0.77
N VAL A 434 1.32 -3.59 0.10
CA VAL A 434 2.55 -2.80 -0.01
C VAL A 434 2.75 -1.90 1.21
N ASN A 435 1.67 -1.31 1.73
CA ASN A 435 1.72 -0.31 2.82
C ASN A 435 0.87 -0.68 4.06
N GLY A 436 0.17 -1.82 4.05
CA GLY A 436 -0.63 -2.33 5.19
C GLY A 436 -1.93 -1.56 5.46
N ARG A 437 -2.25 -0.55 4.66
CA ARG A 437 -3.43 0.31 4.83
C ARG A 437 -4.71 -0.48 4.59
N LEU A 438 -5.74 -0.23 5.39
CA LEU A 438 -7.07 -0.77 5.12
C LEU A 438 -7.68 -0.05 3.91
N VAL A 439 -8.05 -0.81 2.89
CA VAL A 439 -8.74 -0.30 1.69
C VAL A 439 -10.25 -0.52 1.76
N GLY A 440 -10.71 -1.47 2.57
CA GLY A 440 -12.12 -1.72 2.84
C GLY A 440 -12.36 -2.70 3.98
N SER A 441 -13.59 -2.84 4.44
CA SER A 441 -13.98 -3.85 5.43
C SER A 441 -15.39 -4.34 5.17
N LEU A 442 -15.61 -5.65 5.32
CA LEU A 442 -16.88 -6.32 5.09
C LEU A 442 -17.39 -6.84 6.45
N SER A 443 -18.56 -6.35 6.88
CA SER A 443 -19.16 -6.66 8.18
C SER A 443 -20.53 -7.28 7.98
N GLY A 444 -20.82 -8.37 8.71
CA GLY A 444 -22.17 -8.94 8.72
C GLY A 444 -22.27 -10.38 9.20
N HIS A 445 -21.17 -11.13 9.28
CA HIS A 445 -21.13 -12.38 10.05
C HIS A 445 -21.22 -12.08 11.54
N ASP A 446 -21.93 -12.94 12.28
CA ASP A 446 -22.17 -12.78 13.73
C ASP A 446 -21.18 -13.60 14.59
N ASP A 447 -20.33 -14.42 13.96
CA ASP A 447 -19.28 -15.23 14.59
C ASP A 447 -18.06 -15.36 13.66
N ALA A 448 -16.98 -15.98 14.15
CA ALA A 448 -15.66 -16.07 13.54
C ALA A 448 -15.67 -16.50 12.06
N VAL A 449 -14.91 -15.79 11.22
CA VAL A 449 -14.72 -16.13 9.79
C VAL A 449 -13.67 -17.22 9.65
N THR A 450 -14.05 -18.38 9.13
CA THR A 450 -13.24 -19.62 9.10
C THR A 450 -12.45 -19.80 7.82
N ALA A 451 -13.01 -19.38 6.69
CA ALA A 451 -12.40 -19.45 5.37
C ALA A 451 -12.83 -18.24 4.52
N ILE A 452 -11.94 -17.80 3.63
CA ILE A 452 -12.16 -16.72 2.67
C ILE A 452 -11.58 -17.15 1.34
N ALA A 453 -12.30 -16.87 0.25
CA ALA A 453 -11.78 -16.90 -1.11
C ALA A 453 -12.16 -15.60 -1.83
N ILE A 454 -11.29 -15.10 -2.70
CA ILE A 454 -11.61 -14.03 -3.66
C ILE A 454 -11.81 -14.68 -5.02
N SER A 455 -12.81 -14.23 -5.78
CA SER A 455 -13.11 -14.79 -7.10
C SER A 455 -11.95 -14.55 -8.08
N PRO A 456 -11.75 -15.42 -9.09
CA PRO A 456 -10.66 -15.27 -10.07
C PRO A 456 -10.67 -13.95 -10.85
N ASP A 457 -11.83 -13.30 -11.00
CA ASP A 457 -11.99 -11.99 -11.62
C ASP A 457 -11.70 -10.80 -10.68
N GLY A 458 -11.55 -11.04 -9.36
CA GLY A 458 -11.32 -10.04 -8.33
C GLY A 458 -12.53 -9.17 -7.98
N GLY A 459 -13.70 -9.45 -8.55
CA GLY A 459 -14.93 -8.66 -8.33
C GLY A 459 -15.69 -9.04 -7.06
N SER A 460 -15.57 -10.30 -6.63
CA SER A 460 -16.32 -10.87 -5.51
C SER A 460 -15.41 -11.48 -4.45
N LEU A 461 -15.90 -11.52 -3.21
CA LEU A 461 -15.30 -12.28 -2.12
C LEU A 461 -16.35 -13.22 -1.55
N ALA A 462 -15.94 -14.44 -1.19
CA ALA A 462 -16.76 -15.40 -0.48
C ALA A 462 -16.15 -15.70 0.88
N SER A 463 -16.99 -15.85 1.91
CA SER A 463 -16.55 -16.13 3.28
C SER A 463 -17.43 -17.18 3.96
N ALA A 464 -16.83 -17.99 4.82
CA ALA A 464 -17.50 -18.97 5.67
C ALA A 464 -17.36 -18.58 7.14
N SER A 465 -18.32 -18.92 7.99
CA SER A 465 -18.31 -18.57 9.41
C SER A 465 -18.85 -19.67 10.33
N PHE A 466 -18.47 -19.59 11.60
CA PHE A 466 -19.09 -20.33 12.70
C PHE A 466 -20.57 -19.97 12.93
N ASP A 467 -21.09 -18.88 12.36
CA ASP A 467 -22.51 -18.52 12.39
C ASP A 467 -23.41 -19.47 11.57
N GLY A 468 -22.83 -20.47 10.91
CA GLY A 468 -23.52 -21.46 10.09
C GLY A 468 -23.84 -20.99 8.67
N THR A 469 -23.40 -19.79 8.28
CA THR A 469 -23.59 -19.24 6.94
C THR A 469 -22.27 -19.12 6.18
N ALA A 470 -22.38 -19.18 4.86
CA ALA A 470 -21.40 -18.55 3.97
C ALA A 470 -22.02 -17.28 3.34
N ARG A 471 -21.18 -16.35 2.88
CA ARG A 471 -21.65 -15.09 2.28
C ARG A 471 -20.85 -14.72 1.05
N LEU A 472 -21.55 -14.15 0.07
CA LEU A 472 -20.96 -13.55 -1.13
C LEU A 472 -21.00 -12.04 -0.99
N TRP A 473 -19.88 -11.39 -1.27
CA TRP A 473 -19.66 -9.96 -1.14
C TRP A 473 -19.22 -9.37 -2.48
N ASP A 474 -19.78 -8.23 -2.85
CA ASP A 474 -19.31 -7.42 -3.96
C ASP A 474 -18.18 -6.48 -3.46
N LEU A 475 -16.96 -6.66 -3.99
CA LEU A 475 -15.78 -5.94 -3.49
C LEU A 475 -15.77 -4.46 -3.90
N ALA A 476 -16.47 -4.09 -4.97
CA ALA A 476 -16.56 -2.71 -5.45
C ALA A 476 -17.45 -1.82 -4.55
N SER A 477 -18.54 -2.38 -4.00
CA SER A 477 -19.49 -1.69 -3.11
C SER A 477 -19.29 -2.00 -1.63
N GLY A 478 -18.55 -3.06 -1.29
CA GLY A 478 -18.35 -3.53 0.08
C GLY A 478 -19.59 -4.16 0.72
N ARG A 479 -20.57 -4.58 -0.07
CA ARG A 479 -21.87 -5.09 0.41
C ARG A 479 -21.99 -6.60 0.23
N ALA A 480 -22.69 -7.26 1.15
CA ALA A 480 -23.14 -8.63 0.94
C ALA A 480 -24.16 -8.66 -0.22
N ARG A 481 -23.89 -9.49 -1.22
CA ARG A 481 -24.78 -9.78 -2.37
C ARG A 481 -25.72 -10.93 -2.07
N ALA A 482 -25.24 -11.96 -1.35
CA ALA A 482 -26.03 -13.11 -0.93
C ALA A 482 -25.56 -13.65 0.43
N VAL A 483 -26.50 -14.25 1.17
CA VAL A 483 -26.24 -15.10 2.34
C VAL A 483 -26.63 -16.52 1.95
N LEU A 484 -25.69 -17.44 2.08
CA LEU A 484 -25.78 -18.82 1.64
C LEU A 484 -26.23 -19.69 2.83
N GLU A 485 -27.53 -19.75 3.04
CA GLU A 485 -28.17 -20.52 4.11
C GLU A 485 -28.41 -21.97 3.67
N GLY A 486 -27.91 -22.96 4.43
CA GLY A 486 -28.13 -24.36 4.07
C GLY A 486 -27.38 -25.40 4.90
N HIS A 487 -26.23 -25.04 5.51
CA HIS A 487 -25.57 -25.87 6.50
C HIS A 487 -26.37 -25.89 7.82
N ARG A 488 -26.26 -26.98 8.58
CA ARG A 488 -26.92 -27.16 9.89
C ARG A 488 -26.03 -26.80 11.08
N ASP A 489 -24.77 -26.50 10.81
CA ASP A 489 -23.71 -26.23 11.79
C ASP A 489 -22.63 -25.34 11.13
N MET A 490 -21.58 -24.99 11.86
CA MET A 490 -20.47 -24.13 11.44
C MET A 490 -19.96 -24.45 10.02
N VAL A 491 -19.77 -23.43 9.17
CA VAL A 491 -19.11 -23.60 7.87
C VAL A 491 -17.60 -23.44 8.07
N LEU A 492 -16.81 -24.40 7.57
CA LEU A 492 -15.38 -24.53 7.89
C LEU A 492 -14.45 -24.40 6.68
N ALA A 493 -14.95 -24.75 5.49
CA ALA A 493 -14.20 -24.71 4.24
C ALA A 493 -15.03 -24.04 3.14
N LEU A 494 -14.36 -23.29 2.27
CA LEU A 494 -14.99 -22.56 1.18
C LEU A 494 -13.96 -22.26 0.07
N GLU A 495 -14.37 -22.42 -1.18
CA GLU A 495 -13.51 -22.18 -2.35
C GLU A 495 -14.36 -21.87 -3.60
N PHE A 496 -13.85 -21.04 -4.51
CA PHE A 496 -14.43 -20.82 -5.85
C PHE A 496 -13.89 -21.86 -6.85
N SER A 497 -14.69 -22.18 -7.87
CA SER A 497 -14.20 -22.85 -9.06
C SER A 497 -13.17 -21.98 -9.81
N PRO A 498 -12.26 -22.55 -10.64
CA PRO A 498 -11.21 -21.79 -11.32
C PRO A 498 -11.71 -20.73 -12.32
N ASP A 499 -12.94 -20.88 -12.82
CA ASP A 499 -13.64 -19.93 -13.68
C ASP A 499 -14.49 -18.90 -12.89
N GLY A 500 -14.64 -19.08 -11.58
CA GLY A 500 -15.44 -18.24 -10.70
C GLY A 500 -16.96 -18.42 -10.82
N SER A 501 -17.46 -19.42 -11.57
CA SER A 501 -18.90 -19.62 -11.78
C SER A 501 -19.60 -20.34 -10.63
N ALA A 502 -18.88 -21.19 -9.90
CA ALA A 502 -19.38 -21.97 -8.77
C ALA A 502 -18.61 -21.69 -7.49
N LEU A 503 -19.25 -21.96 -6.35
CA LEU A 503 -18.65 -21.94 -5.02
C LEU A 503 -18.96 -23.28 -4.33
N ALA A 504 -17.96 -23.90 -3.70
CA ALA A 504 -18.15 -25.05 -2.83
C ALA A 504 -18.00 -24.64 -1.36
N THR A 505 -18.86 -25.15 -0.47
CA THR A 505 -18.75 -24.96 0.98
C THR A 505 -18.82 -26.30 1.71
N GLY A 506 -18.03 -26.43 2.78
CA GLY A 506 -17.96 -27.63 3.63
C GLY A 506 -18.19 -27.27 5.09
N GLY A 507 -19.07 -28.02 5.76
CA GLY A 507 -19.51 -27.72 7.13
C GLY A 507 -19.06 -28.73 8.18
N TYR A 508 -19.25 -28.36 9.45
CA TYR A 508 -19.14 -29.28 10.59
C TYR A 508 -20.19 -30.39 10.54
N ASP A 509 -21.33 -30.10 9.90
CA ASP A 509 -22.43 -31.03 9.60
C ASP A 509 -22.07 -32.16 8.61
N GLY A 510 -20.89 -32.10 7.99
CA GLY A 510 -20.40 -33.10 7.04
C GLY A 510 -20.93 -32.93 5.61
N GLU A 511 -21.85 -32.00 5.35
CA GLU A 511 -22.35 -31.74 4.00
C GLU A 511 -21.33 -30.92 3.17
N ILE A 512 -21.33 -31.15 1.85
CA ILE A 512 -20.64 -30.30 0.87
C ILE A 512 -21.72 -29.69 -0.03
N LEU A 513 -21.82 -28.37 -0.02
CA LEU A 513 -22.84 -27.64 -0.79
C LEU A 513 -22.19 -26.91 -1.96
N LEU A 514 -22.83 -26.98 -3.14
CA LEU A 514 -22.40 -26.24 -4.32
C LEU A 514 -23.41 -25.14 -4.63
N TRP A 515 -22.90 -23.95 -4.91
CA TRP A 515 -23.66 -22.73 -5.13
C TRP A 515 -23.29 -22.11 -6.47
N ASP A 516 -24.24 -21.45 -7.11
CA ASP A 516 -23.96 -20.53 -8.22
C ASP A 516 -23.33 -19.25 -7.64
N ALA A 517 -22.12 -18.91 -8.05
CA ALA A 517 -21.40 -17.75 -7.53
C ALA A 517 -22.02 -16.41 -7.93
N SER A 518 -22.87 -16.39 -8.96
CA SER A 518 -23.51 -15.18 -9.49
C SER A 518 -24.86 -14.90 -8.81
N SER A 519 -25.70 -15.91 -8.57
CA SER A 519 -26.98 -15.71 -7.90
C SER A 519 -26.93 -15.94 -6.39
N GLY A 520 -26.01 -16.81 -5.92
CA GLY A 520 -26.01 -17.33 -4.56
C GLY A 520 -26.98 -18.49 -4.33
N ASP A 521 -27.60 -19.04 -5.38
CA ASP A 521 -28.52 -20.18 -5.26
C ASP A 521 -27.77 -21.50 -5.04
N ARG A 522 -28.33 -22.40 -4.21
CA ARG A 522 -27.81 -23.77 -4.04
C ARG A 522 -28.10 -24.60 -5.28
N VAL A 523 -27.04 -25.02 -5.98
CA VAL A 523 -27.07 -25.83 -7.21
C VAL A 523 -26.97 -27.32 -6.92
N ALA A 524 -26.30 -27.72 -5.83
CA ALA A 524 -26.13 -29.12 -5.46
C ALA A 524 -25.93 -29.33 -3.95
N ALA A 525 -25.93 -30.60 -3.58
CA ALA A 525 -25.26 -31.13 -2.41
C ALA A 525 -24.50 -32.38 -2.85
N LEU A 526 -23.27 -32.57 -2.39
CA LEU A 526 -22.57 -33.84 -2.46
C LEU A 526 -22.69 -34.51 -1.08
N PRO A 527 -22.97 -35.83 -1.01
CA PRO A 527 -23.05 -36.54 0.26
C PRO A 527 -21.65 -36.67 0.86
N GLY A 528 -21.24 -35.71 1.68
CA GLY A 528 -19.94 -35.73 2.33
C GLY A 528 -19.84 -36.81 3.42
N SER A 529 -18.83 -36.67 4.28
CA SER A 529 -18.57 -37.64 5.35
C SER A 529 -19.60 -37.51 6.49
N GLU A 530 -19.74 -38.55 7.33
CA GLU A 530 -20.45 -38.44 8.63
C GLU A 530 -19.73 -37.50 9.63
N VAL A 531 -18.62 -36.85 9.22
CA VAL A 531 -17.73 -36.06 10.07
C VAL A 531 -17.34 -34.76 9.35
N SER A 532 -17.17 -33.66 10.10
CA SER A 532 -16.86 -32.31 9.61
C SER A 532 -15.90 -32.25 8.41
N VAL A 533 -16.34 -31.62 7.32
CA VAL A 533 -15.50 -31.26 6.16
C VAL A 533 -14.72 -30.00 6.51
N ARG A 534 -13.39 -30.05 6.38
CA ARG A 534 -12.47 -28.97 6.82
C ARG A 534 -11.58 -28.42 5.72
N ALA A 535 -11.52 -29.11 4.58
CA ALA A 535 -10.74 -28.68 3.43
C ALA A 535 -11.46 -29.05 2.13
N LEU A 536 -11.40 -28.13 1.18
CA LEU A 536 -11.84 -28.28 -0.19
C LEU A 536 -10.68 -27.83 -1.11
N ALA A 537 -10.59 -28.43 -2.30
CA ALA A 537 -9.69 -28.00 -3.37
C ALA A 537 -10.33 -28.33 -4.74
N PHE A 538 -10.64 -27.36 -5.58
CA PHE A 538 -11.03 -27.58 -6.97
C PHE A 538 -9.83 -28.00 -7.83
N SER A 539 -10.05 -28.90 -8.80
CA SER A 539 -9.04 -29.16 -9.82
C SER A 539 -8.90 -27.95 -10.77
N PRO A 540 -7.73 -27.69 -11.39
CA PRO A 540 -7.49 -26.47 -12.17
C PRO A 540 -8.36 -26.32 -13.44
N ASP A 541 -8.94 -27.43 -13.92
CA ASP A 541 -9.89 -27.50 -15.02
C ASP A 541 -11.36 -27.37 -14.57
N GLY A 542 -11.62 -27.33 -13.26
CA GLY A 542 -12.95 -27.18 -12.67
C GLY A 542 -13.84 -28.43 -12.72
N SER A 543 -13.35 -29.57 -13.26
CA SER A 543 -14.14 -30.80 -13.42
C SER A 543 -14.32 -31.59 -12.12
N ARG A 544 -13.37 -31.47 -11.18
CA ARG A 544 -13.31 -32.25 -9.95
C ARG A 544 -13.17 -31.38 -8.72
N LEU A 545 -13.67 -31.90 -7.60
CA LEU A 545 -13.49 -31.32 -6.27
C LEU A 545 -12.83 -32.37 -5.37
N ALA A 546 -11.78 -31.99 -4.66
CA ALA A 546 -11.24 -32.77 -3.56
C ALA A 546 -11.81 -32.26 -2.24
N SER A 547 -12.16 -33.17 -1.33
CA SER A 547 -12.67 -32.84 0.00
C SER A 547 -12.00 -33.69 1.08
N ALA A 548 -11.72 -33.10 2.24
CA ALA A 548 -11.21 -33.85 3.39
C ALA A 548 -11.64 -33.23 4.73
N GLY A 549 -11.56 -34.03 5.79
CA GLY A 549 -12.05 -33.64 7.11
C GLY A 549 -11.47 -34.44 8.26
N ALA A 550 -12.24 -34.52 9.35
CA ALA A 550 -11.83 -35.21 10.57
C ALA A 550 -11.95 -36.75 10.51
N ASP A 551 -12.50 -37.31 9.44
CA ASP A 551 -12.48 -38.74 9.13
C ASP A 551 -11.14 -39.21 8.51
N ARG A 552 -10.26 -38.27 8.12
CA ARG A 552 -8.85 -38.49 7.73
C ARG A 552 -8.65 -39.10 6.34
N VAL A 553 -9.68 -39.03 5.49
CA VAL A 553 -9.66 -39.49 4.09
C VAL A 553 -9.77 -38.28 3.16
N VAL A 554 -8.98 -38.26 2.09
CA VAL A 554 -9.25 -37.33 0.96
C VAL A 554 -10.17 -38.04 -0.01
N ARG A 555 -11.24 -37.37 -0.45
CA ARG A 555 -12.15 -37.86 -1.50
C ARG A 555 -12.07 -37.00 -2.73
N LEU A 556 -12.16 -37.62 -3.89
CA LEU A 556 -12.31 -36.96 -5.18
C LEU A 556 -13.76 -37.10 -5.65
N TRP A 557 -14.33 -36.01 -6.14
CA TRP A 557 -15.69 -35.92 -6.66
C TRP A 557 -15.68 -35.47 -8.11
N ASP A 558 -16.52 -36.09 -8.93
CA ASP A 558 -16.90 -35.59 -10.25
C ASP A 558 -18.04 -34.58 -10.08
N LEU A 559 -17.90 -33.38 -10.64
CA LEU A 559 -18.90 -32.31 -10.47
C LEU A 559 -20.03 -32.36 -11.52
N ASP A 560 -19.79 -32.98 -12.67
CA ASP A 560 -20.79 -33.18 -13.73
C ASP A 560 -21.70 -34.36 -13.39
N ALA A 561 -21.12 -35.50 -13.02
CA ALA A 561 -21.85 -36.69 -12.57
C ALA A 561 -22.39 -36.57 -11.13
N ARG A 562 -21.75 -35.74 -10.29
CA ARG A 562 -22.02 -35.59 -8.85
C ARG A 562 -21.79 -36.88 -8.06
N GLU A 563 -20.83 -37.68 -8.49
CA GLU A 563 -20.46 -38.97 -7.90
C GLU A 563 -19.06 -38.92 -7.27
N GLN A 564 -18.81 -39.81 -6.32
CA GLN A 564 -17.51 -39.96 -5.69
C GLN A 564 -16.61 -40.83 -6.59
N LEU A 565 -15.50 -40.27 -7.07
CA LEU A 565 -14.55 -40.94 -7.95
C LEU A 565 -13.59 -41.87 -7.18
N ALA A 566 -13.01 -41.38 -6.08
CA ALA A 566 -11.97 -42.09 -5.35
C ALA A 566 -11.91 -41.71 -3.86
N GLU A 567 -11.40 -42.64 -3.05
CA GLU A 567 -10.95 -42.39 -1.67
C GLU A 567 -9.44 -42.60 -1.57
N LEU A 568 -8.75 -41.66 -0.93
CA LEU A 568 -7.30 -41.67 -0.72
C LEU A 568 -7.01 -41.75 0.78
N PRO A 569 -6.99 -42.95 1.38
CA PRO A 569 -6.69 -43.14 2.80
C PRO A 569 -5.18 -43.05 3.07
N GLY A 570 -4.79 -42.63 4.28
CA GLY A 570 -3.40 -42.72 4.74
C GLY A 570 -3.06 -41.87 5.95
N HIS A 571 -3.71 -40.71 6.10
CA HIS A 571 -3.52 -39.85 7.27
C HIS A 571 -4.04 -40.49 8.56
N GLN A 572 -3.37 -40.19 9.68
CA GLN A 572 -3.70 -40.72 11.00
C GLN A 572 -4.47 -39.71 11.88
N GLY A 573 -4.46 -38.43 11.51
CA GLY A 573 -5.15 -37.31 12.18
C GLY A 573 -5.98 -36.49 11.18
N ALA A 574 -6.84 -35.59 11.68
CA ALA A 574 -7.77 -34.84 10.83
C ALA A 574 -7.02 -34.03 9.75
N ILE A 575 -7.56 -34.00 8.54
CA ILE A 575 -6.99 -33.22 7.44
C ILE A 575 -7.54 -31.79 7.55
N ARG A 576 -6.65 -30.81 7.43
CA ARG A 576 -6.92 -29.38 7.67
C ARG A 576 -6.87 -28.52 6.42
N ALA A 577 -6.11 -28.94 5.41
CA ALA A 577 -5.99 -28.21 4.16
C ALA A 577 -5.69 -29.17 2.99
N LEU A 578 -6.16 -28.79 1.80
CA LEU A 578 -5.91 -29.43 0.51
C LEU A 578 -5.46 -28.37 -0.49
N ALA A 579 -4.73 -28.78 -1.53
CA ALA A 579 -4.48 -27.96 -2.71
C ALA A 579 -4.15 -28.86 -3.90
N PHE A 580 -4.77 -28.64 -5.06
CA PHE A 580 -4.35 -29.28 -6.31
C PHE A 580 -3.08 -28.63 -6.86
N GLY A 581 -2.20 -29.45 -7.47
CA GLY A 581 -1.15 -28.94 -8.35
C GLY A 581 -1.77 -28.21 -9.55
N PRO A 582 -1.13 -27.14 -10.09
CA PRO A 582 -1.68 -26.33 -11.18
C PRO A 582 -1.91 -27.11 -12.49
N GLU A 583 -1.31 -28.29 -12.63
CA GLU A 583 -1.51 -29.20 -13.75
C GLU A 583 -2.58 -30.29 -13.50
N GLY A 584 -3.21 -30.32 -12.31
CA GLY A 584 -4.32 -31.23 -11.96
C GLY A 584 -3.95 -32.72 -11.77
N ARG A 585 -2.69 -33.12 -12.01
CA ARG A 585 -2.20 -34.51 -11.88
C ARG A 585 -1.81 -34.93 -10.46
N TRP A 586 -1.84 -34.03 -9.49
CA TRP A 586 -1.54 -34.34 -8.09
C TRP A 586 -2.24 -33.35 -7.15
N LEU A 587 -2.37 -33.73 -5.88
CA LEU A 587 -2.81 -32.84 -4.80
C LEU A 587 -1.92 -32.97 -3.57
N ALA A 588 -1.83 -31.91 -2.77
CA ALA A 588 -1.24 -31.92 -1.44
C ALA A 588 -2.33 -31.96 -0.36
N SER A 589 -2.03 -32.62 0.77
CA SER A 589 -2.84 -32.56 1.99
C SER A 589 -1.97 -32.32 3.22
N ALA A 590 -2.50 -31.57 4.19
CA ALA A 590 -1.87 -31.31 5.48
C ALA A 590 -2.80 -31.75 6.64
N SER A 591 -2.21 -32.35 7.68
CA SER A 591 -2.96 -33.06 8.72
C SER A 591 -2.43 -32.83 10.15
N GLU A 592 -3.34 -33.03 11.11
CA GLU A 592 -3.03 -33.08 12.54
C GLU A 592 -2.09 -34.24 12.92
N ASP A 593 -1.86 -35.25 12.06
CA ASP A 593 -0.80 -36.25 12.24
C ASP A 593 0.62 -35.71 12.02
N ARG A 594 0.75 -34.41 11.75
CA ARG A 594 1.98 -33.65 11.53
C ARG A 594 2.63 -33.89 10.17
N THR A 595 1.97 -34.60 9.26
CA THR A 595 2.50 -34.89 7.92
C THR A 595 1.87 -34.00 6.84
N VAL A 596 2.68 -33.64 5.85
CA VAL A 596 2.22 -33.19 4.53
C VAL A 596 2.39 -34.37 3.58
N ARG A 597 1.38 -34.66 2.76
CA ARG A 597 1.42 -35.72 1.74
C ARG A 597 1.13 -35.16 0.37
N ARG A 598 1.86 -35.64 -0.65
CA ARG A 598 1.52 -35.50 -2.07
C ARG A 598 0.86 -36.79 -2.55
N TRP A 599 -0.19 -36.67 -3.34
CA TRP A 599 -0.90 -37.78 -3.96
C TRP A 599 -0.84 -37.55 -5.47
N ASP A 600 -0.02 -38.33 -6.16
CA ASP A 600 0.08 -38.29 -7.62
C ASP A 600 -1.01 -39.17 -8.22
N LEU A 601 -1.79 -38.59 -9.12
CA LEU A 601 -2.97 -39.19 -9.73
C LEU A 601 -2.68 -39.57 -11.19
N ASP A 602 -3.33 -40.63 -11.68
CA ASP A 602 -3.40 -40.98 -13.10
C ASP A 602 -4.89 -41.04 -13.50
N GLY A 603 -5.40 -39.95 -14.06
CA GLY A 603 -6.84 -39.67 -14.05
C GLY A 603 -7.33 -39.51 -12.61
N ASP A 604 -8.19 -40.43 -12.17
CA ASP A 604 -8.81 -40.45 -10.84
C ASP A 604 -8.23 -41.53 -9.91
N GLU A 605 -7.32 -42.38 -10.41
CA GLU A 605 -6.66 -43.40 -9.60
C GLU A 605 -5.38 -42.88 -8.92
N LEU A 606 -5.13 -43.33 -7.70
CA LEU A 606 -3.88 -43.03 -6.97
C LEU A 606 -2.72 -43.82 -7.57
N ARG A 607 -1.73 -43.10 -8.11
CA ARG A 607 -0.52 -43.69 -8.68
C ARG A 607 0.62 -43.77 -7.67
N GLU A 608 0.89 -42.67 -6.94
CA GLU A 608 1.97 -42.61 -5.96
C GLU A 608 1.58 -41.71 -4.77
N GLN A 609 2.05 -42.05 -3.57
CA GLN A 609 1.87 -41.24 -2.36
C GLN A 609 3.26 -40.91 -1.79
N VAL A 610 3.56 -39.62 -1.67
CA VAL A 610 4.81 -39.12 -1.07
C VAL A 610 4.50 -38.45 0.26
N GLU A 611 4.89 -39.09 1.36
CA GLU A 611 4.90 -38.44 2.69
C GLU A 611 6.18 -37.63 2.84
N PHE A 612 6.07 -36.32 3.08
CA PHE A 612 7.21 -35.46 3.38
C PHE A 612 7.63 -35.56 4.86
N PRO A 613 8.89 -35.24 5.23
CA PRO A 613 9.32 -35.27 6.63
C PRO A 613 8.38 -34.48 7.55
N PRO A 614 7.94 -35.03 8.70
CA PRO A 614 6.86 -34.42 9.50
C PRO A 614 7.28 -33.09 10.16
N HIS A 615 6.27 -32.30 10.54
CA HIS A 615 6.41 -31.24 11.53
C HIS A 615 6.61 -31.82 12.94
N ASN A 616 7.06 -30.99 13.88
CA ASN A 616 7.14 -31.37 15.30
C ASN A 616 5.74 -31.48 15.92
N GLU A 617 4.82 -30.62 15.48
CA GLU A 617 3.44 -30.48 15.97
C GLU A 617 2.39 -30.51 14.86
N MET A 618 1.11 -30.58 15.25
CA MET A 618 -0.03 -30.66 14.32
C MET A 618 -0.06 -29.49 13.33
N ILE A 619 -0.26 -29.81 12.04
CA ILE A 619 -0.35 -28.80 10.98
C ILE A 619 -1.78 -28.24 10.95
N TRP A 620 -1.90 -26.92 10.94
CA TRP A 620 -3.19 -26.22 10.97
C TRP A 620 -3.49 -25.54 9.62
N ALA A 621 -2.49 -24.99 8.95
CA ALA A 621 -2.64 -24.29 7.67
C ALA A 621 -1.65 -24.81 6.63
N MET A 622 -2.03 -24.75 5.34
CA MET A 622 -1.16 -25.03 4.20
C MET A 622 -1.55 -24.14 3.03
N ALA A 623 -0.57 -23.73 2.24
CA ALA A 623 -0.79 -23.06 0.95
C ALA A 623 0.18 -23.63 -0.10
N LEU A 624 -0.28 -23.71 -1.34
CA LEU A 624 0.55 -24.05 -2.50
C LEU A 624 0.89 -22.78 -3.29
N SER A 625 2.13 -22.66 -3.77
CA SER A 625 2.47 -21.54 -4.66
C SER A 625 1.78 -21.69 -6.02
N PRO A 626 1.35 -20.61 -6.71
CA PRO A 626 0.55 -20.71 -7.94
C PRO A 626 1.21 -21.50 -9.08
N GLY A 627 2.54 -21.52 -9.15
CA GLY A 627 3.30 -22.35 -10.10
C GLY A 627 3.54 -23.80 -9.65
N GLY A 628 2.90 -24.25 -8.56
CA GLY A 628 3.01 -25.61 -8.01
C GLY A 628 4.35 -25.96 -7.37
N GLY A 629 5.38 -25.13 -7.50
CA GLY A 629 6.75 -25.48 -7.11
C GLY A 629 7.03 -25.52 -5.61
N THR A 630 6.20 -24.90 -4.75
CA THR A 630 6.44 -24.85 -3.30
C THR A 630 5.17 -25.04 -2.49
N ILE A 631 5.22 -25.95 -1.52
CA ILE A 631 4.22 -26.12 -0.47
C ILE A 631 4.73 -25.38 0.78
N ALA A 632 3.91 -24.49 1.34
CA ALA A 632 4.12 -23.88 2.64
C ALA A 632 3.13 -24.50 3.65
N SER A 633 3.60 -24.93 4.81
CA SER A 633 2.78 -25.53 5.88
C SER A 633 3.09 -24.94 7.24
N GLY A 634 2.05 -24.68 8.04
CA GLY A 634 2.12 -23.99 9.33
C GLY A 634 1.61 -24.85 10.48
N ASP A 635 2.41 -25.01 11.54
CA ASP A 635 2.04 -25.82 12.71
C ASP A 635 1.61 -25.01 13.94
N TYR A 636 1.07 -25.75 14.92
CA TYR A 636 0.53 -25.20 16.17
C TYR A 636 1.57 -24.59 17.13
N GLN A 637 2.88 -24.71 16.85
CA GLN A 637 3.95 -24.07 17.63
C GLN A 637 4.52 -22.79 16.97
N GLY A 638 3.95 -22.38 15.83
CA GLY A 638 4.34 -21.16 15.12
C GLY A 638 5.45 -21.36 14.10
N PHE A 639 5.75 -22.62 13.73
CA PHE A 639 6.68 -22.88 12.63
C PHE A 639 5.95 -22.84 11.28
N VAL A 640 6.50 -22.05 10.36
CA VAL A 640 6.20 -22.13 8.92
C VAL A 640 7.32 -22.91 8.25
N GLN A 641 6.97 -23.93 7.47
CA GLN A 641 7.90 -24.77 6.73
C GLN A 641 7.65 -24.69 5.23
N PHE A 642 8.73 -24.54 4.46
CA PHE A 642 8.72 -24.47 3.00
C PHE A 642 9.35 -25.73 2.41
N ARG A 643 8.67 -26.33 1.42
CA ARG A 643 9.03 -27.59 0.78
C ARG A 643 8.89 -27.49 -0.72
N GLU A 644 9.85 -28.02 -1.47
CA GLU A 644 9.72 -28.20 -2.91
C GLU A 644 8.69 -29.30 -3.19
N ALA A 645 7.66 -29.01 -4.00
CA ALA A 645 6.57 -29.95 -4.25
C ALA A 645 7.03 -31.20 -5.02
N GLY A 646 8.04 -31.08 -5.89
CA GLY A 646 8.71 -32.19 -6.57
C GLY A 646 9.64 -33.01 -5.65
N GLY A 647 9.76 -32.65 -4.37
CA GLY A 647 10.60 -33.33 -3.40
C GLY A 647 10.15 -34.77 -3.09
N THR A 648 10.99 -35.44 -2.30
CA THR A 648 10.78 -36.82 -1.82
C THR A 648 10.61 -36.84 -0.30
N SER A 649 10.32 -38.01 0.27
CA SER A 649 10.29 -38.24 1.73
C SER A 649 11.62 -37.97 2.47
N LYS A 650 12.70 -37.67 1.75
CA LYS A 650 14.01 -37.26 2.29
C LYS A 650 14.37 -35.81 1.99
N SER A 651 13.55 -35.07 1.25
CA SER A 651 13.81 -33.67 0.93
C SER A 651 13.67 -32.81 2.19
N ALA A 652 14.73 -32.08 2.53
CA ALA A 652 14.74 -31.21 3.71
C ALA A 652 13.76 -30.04 3.55
N ALA A 653 12.96 -29.77 4.58
CA ALA A 653 12.15 -28.56 4.69
C ALA A 653 12.99 -27.40 5.23
N LYS A 654 12.80 -26.19 4.70
CA LYS A 654 13.28 -24.96 5.35
C LYS A 654 12.25 -24.56 6.41
N SER A 655 12.65 -24.46 7.67
CA SER A 655 11.75 -24.25 8.81
C SER A 655 12.08 -22.95 9.55
N HIS A 656 11.06 -22.13 9.78
CA HIS A 656 11.16 -20.79 10.36
C HIS A 656 10.14 -20.65 11.49
N ARG A 657 10.52 -20.11 12.66
CA ARG A 657 9.62 -19.94 13.81
C ARG A 657 9.33 -18.47 14.04
N GLU A 658 8.30 -17.97 13.36
CA GLU A 658 8.03 -16.53 13.28
C GLU A 658 6.78 -16.09 14.03
N HIS A 659 5.90 -17.00 14.44
CA HIS A 659 4.72 -16.67 15.25
C HIS A 659 4.88 -17.13 16.71
N GLU A 660 4.41 -16.29 17.65
CA GLU A 660 4.34 -16.64 19.08
C GLU A 660 3.07 -17.44 19.42
N GLY A 661 2.92 -18.57 18.73
CA GLY A 661 1.72 -19.41 18.77
C GLY A 661 1.47 -20.03 17.40
N GLY A 662 0.54 -20.98 17.32
CA GLY A 662 0.25 -21.70 16.08
C GLY A 662 -0.10 -20.80 14.90
N VAL A 663 0.31 -21.24 13.70
CA VAL A 663 0.00 -20.59 12.42
C VAL A 663 -1.43 -20.94 12.03
N THR A 664 -2.32 -19.95 11.97
CA THR A 664 -3.76 -20.14 11.77
C THR A 664 -4.18 -20.13 10.31
N ALA A 665 -3.50 -19.33 9.47
CA ALA A 665 -3.77 -19.24 8.04
C ALA A 665 -2.48 -19.01 7.24
N LEU A 666 -2.46 -19.50 6.00
CA LEU A 666 -1.40 -19.28 5.02
C LEU A 666 -2.05 -18.97 3.66
N ALA A 667 -1.54 -17.98 2.93
CA ALA A 667 -1.96 -17.69 1.57
C ALA A 667 -0.78 -17.19 0.73
N PHE A 668 -0.61 -17.70 -0.50
CA PHE A 668 0.35 -17.14 -1.46
C PHE A 668 -0.31 -16.03 -2.29
N SER A 669 0.46 -15.01 -2.66
CA SER A 669 0.03 -14.06 -3.68
C SER A 669 0.03 -14.71 -5.07
N PRO A 670 -0.81 -14.26 -6.04
CA PRO A 670 -0.92 -14.87 -7.37
C PRO A 670 0.39 -14.92 -8.17
N GLY A 671 1.31 -13.99 -7.89
CA GLY A 671 2.65 -14.00 -8.48
C GLY A 671 3.65 -14.96 -7.81
N GLY A 672 3.25 -15.71 -6.78
CA GLY A 672 4.10 -16.67 -6.04
C GLY A 672 5.25 -16.08 -5.24
N ARG A 673 5.34 -14.75 -5.12
CA ARG A 673 6.48 -14.02 -4.53
C ARG A 673 6.26 -13.47 -3.13
N THR A 674 5.02 -13.50 -2.65
CA THR A 674 4.68 -13.17 -1.28
C THR A 674 3.88 -14.32 -0.69
N LEU A 675 4.20 -14.73 0.53
CA LEU A 675 3.31 -15.54 1.37
C LEU A 675 2.82 -14.62 2.49
N ALA A 676 1.54 -14.65 2.81
CA ALA A 676 1.01 -14.13 4.07
C ALA A 676 0.80 -15.28 5.04
N SER A 677 1.22 -15.09 6.29
CA SER A 677 0.88 -15.99 7.41
C SER A 677 0.19 -15.22 8.53
N ALA A 678 -0.83 -15.84 9.12
CA ALA A 678 -1.44 -15.39 10.36
C ALA A 678 -1.14 -16.39 11.48
N GLY A 679 -1.15 -15.93 12.73
CA GLY A 679 -0.98 -16.80 13.89
C GLY A 679 -1.80 -16.37 15.11
N PHE A 680 -1.83 -17.26 16.11
CA PHE A 680 -2.43 -17.01 17.42
C PHE A 680 -1.78 -15.85 18.20
N ASP A 681 -0.61 -15.38 17.75
CA ASP A 681 0.03 -14.14 18.23
C ASP A 681 -0.67 -12.86 17.73
N LYS A 682 -1.77 -12.99 16.98
CA LYS A 682 -2.61 -11.90 16.46
C LYS A 682 -1.91 -11.04 15.41
N LYS A 683 -0.87 -11.59 14.77
CA LYS A 683 -0.08 -10.92 13.74
C LYS A 683 -0.32 -11.51 12.36
N ILE A 684 -0.26 -10.65 11.35
CA ILE A 684 -0.13 -11.04 9.95
C ILE A 684 1.28 -10.66 9.50
N LYS A 685 2.02 -11.66 9.00
CA LYS A 685 3.42 -11.53 8.55
C LYS A 685 3.50 -11.79 7.06
N LEU A 686 4.17 -10.91 6.33
CA LEU A 686 4.47 -11.05 4.91
C LEU A 686 5.89 -11.57 4.73
N TRP A 687 6.00 -12.71 4.07
CA TRP A 687 7.26 -13.32 3.65
C TRP A 687 7.46 -12.96 2.20
N HIS A 688 8.65 -12.48 1.84
CA HIS A 688 8.99 -12.18 0.46
C HIS A 688 9.99 -13.19 -0.08
N SER A 689 9.78 -13.64 -1.32
CA SER A 689 10.80 -14.39 -2.05
C SER A 689 11.89 -13.45 -2.55
N ARG A 690 13.15 -13.86 -2.50
CA ARG A 690 14.24 -13.16 -3.19
C ARG A 690 13.87 -12.87 -4.66
N PRO A 691 13.98 -11.61 -5.14
CA PRO A 691 13.87 -11.36 -6.57
C PRO A 691 14.96 -12.14 -7.30
N PRO A 692 14.66 -12.81 -8.44
CA PRO A 692 15.66 -13.52 -9.20
C PRO A 692 16.78 -12.55 -9.61
N ARG A 693 18.02 -12.88 -9.29
CA ARG A 693 19.20 -12.10 -9.69
C ARG A 693 19.61 -12.50 -11.10
N LEU A 694 19.53 -11.57 -12.04
CA LEU A 694 20.13 -11.73 -13.36
C LEU A 694 21.60 -11.29 -13.28
N SER A 695 22.51 -12.12 -13.81
CA SER A 695 23.90 -11.73 -14.06
C SER A 695 24.00 -10.90 -15.34
N SER A 696 24.91 -9.91 -15.38
CA SER A 696 25.16 -9.13 -16.60
C SER A 696 25.68 -10.02 -17.73
N ARG A 697 25.15 -9.80 -18.95
CA ARG A 697 25.52 -10.49 -20.19
C ARG A 697 26.94 -10.13 -20.63
N ALA A 698 27.32 -8.87 -20.49
CA ALA A 698 28.65 -8.34 -20.80
C ALA A 698 29.05 -7.26 -19.78
N THR A 699 30.35 -7.04 -19.60
CA THR A 699 30.94 -6.01 -18.75
C THR A 699 32.14 -5.38 -19.45
N ALA A 700 32.31 -4.07 -19.34
CA ALA A 700 33.50 -3.34 -19.80
C ALA A 700 34.04 -2.43 -18.68
N GLU A 701 35.37 -2.28 -18.62
CA GLU A 701 36.12 -1.64 -17.53
C GLU A 701 37.29 -0.78 -18.08
N ASP A 702 37.11 -0.22 -19.27
CA ASP A 702 38.14 0.44 -20.10
C ASP A 702 38.18 1.97 -19.99
N HIS A 703 37.28 2.57 -19.20
CA HIS A 703 37.32 3.99 -18.85
C HIS A 703 38.22 4.24 -17.63
N GLU A 704 38.97 5.36 -17.64
CA GLU A 704 39.72 5.79 -16.47
C GLU A 704 38.83 6.66 -15.55
N GLY A 705 38.28 6.05 -14.49
CA GLY A 705 37.45 6.74 -13.49
C GLY A 705 35.96 6.46 -13.61
N GLN A 706 35.11 7.37 -13.13
CA GLN A 706 33.66 7.12 -13.00
C GLN A 706 32.96 7.21 -14.36
N VAL A 707 32.07 6.27 -14.67
CA VAL A 707 31.27 6.29 -15.91
C VAL A 707 29.89 6.89 -15.64
N HIS A 708 29.73 8.18 -15.96
CA HIS A 708 28.58 9.00 -15.56
C HIS A 708 27.29 8.64 -16.30
N PHE A 709 27.38 8.17 -17.54
CA PHE A 709 26.22 7.68 -18.30
C PHE A 709 26.57 6.50 -19.21
N GLY A 710 25.56 5.68 -19.45
CA GLY A 710 25.48 4.75 -20.58
C GLY A 710 24.12 4.90 -21.25
N LEU A 711 24.09 4.93 -22.57
CA LEU A 711 22.89 5.14 -23.38
C LEU A 711 22.85 4.12 -24.50
N LEU A 712 21.68 3.53 -24.75
CA LEU A 712 21.46 2.64 -25.89
C LEU A 712 20.97 3.49 -27.08
N SER A 713 21.53 3.25 -28.28
CA SER A 713 21.03 3.92 -29.49
C SER A 713 19.60 3.47 -29.81
N PRO A 714 18.77 4.32 -30.47
CA PRO A 714 17.40 3.97 -30.83
C PRO A 714 17.25 2.70 -31.68
N ASP A 715 18.28 2.32 -32.45
CA ASP A 715 18.33 1.07 -33.22
C ASP A 715 18.76 -0.17 -32.41
N GLY A 716 19.11 0.01 -31.13
CA GLY A 716 19.56 -1.05 -30.21
C GLY A 716 20.89 -1.71 -30.57
N ARG A 717 21.71 -1.07 -31.43
CA ARG A 717 22.99 -1.62 -31.92
C ARG A 717 24.22 -1.07 -31.24
N THR A 718 24.18 0.15 -30.72
CA THR A 718 25.33 0.78 -30.06
C THR A 718 25.02 1.22 -28.64
N VAL A 719 26.06 1.25 -27.80
CA VAL A 719 26.03 1.86 -26.46
C VAL A 719 27.02 3.01 -26.45
N ALA A 720 26.58 4.22 -26.10
CA ALA A 720 27.46 5.35 -25.83
C ALA A 720 27.70 5.48 -24.32
N THR A 721 28.97 5.54 -23.91
CA THR A 721 29.37 5.81 -22.52
C THR A 721 30.29 7.00 -22.41
N GLY A 722 30.20 7.76 -21.31
CA GLY A 722 31.08 8.90 -21.02
C GLY A 722 31.55 8.90 -19.57
N ALA A 723 32.80 9.29 -19.35
CA ALA A 723 33.47 9.13 -18.05
C ALA A 723 34.38 10.32 -17.67
N ASP A 724 34.99 10.24 -16.48
CA ASP A 724 35.94 11.24 -15.95
C ASP A 724 37.15 11.51 -16.87
N ASP A 725 37.52 10.55 -17.73
CA ASP A 725 38.63 10.60 -18.69
C ASP A 725 38.44 11.55 -19.89
N ALA A 726 37.31 12.27 -19.94
CA ALA A 726 36.89 13.17 -21.02
C ALA A 726 36.61 12.50 -22.37
N LYS A 727 36.48 11.16 -22.39
CA LYS A 727 36.19 10.38 -23.60
C LYS A 727 34.72 9.99 -23.66
N VAL A 728 34.21 9.88 -24.89
CA VAL A 728 32.94 9.19 -25.17
C VAL A 728 33.26 7.95 -25.98
N VAL A 729 32.87 6.77 -25.50
CA VAL A 729 33.12 5.50 -26.19
C VAL A 729 31.79 4.98 -26.75
N LEU A 730 31.76 4.78 -28.08
CA LEU A 730 30.72 4.06 -28.78
C LEU A 730 31.09 2.58 -28.83
N ARG A 731 30.20 1.71 -28.38
CA ARG A 731 30.41 0.26 -28.20
C ARG A 731 29.34 -0.55 -28.93
N ASP A 732 29.63 -1.81 -29.24
CA ASP A 732 28.61 -2.74 -29.73
C ASP A 732 27.63 -3.13 -28.60
N ALA A 733 26.32 -3.04 -28.85
CA ALA A 733 25.27 -3.31 -27.86
C ALA A 733 24.95 -4.81 -27.65
N ARG A 734 25.86 -5.71 -28.04
CA ARG A 734 25.82 -7.16 -27.79
C ARG A 734 27.08 -7.66 -27.07
N THR A 735 28.24 -7.04 -27.31
CA THR A 735 29.54 -7.42 -26.70
C THR A 735 30.14 -6.38 -25.75
N LEU A 736 29.71 -5.11 -25.82
CA LEU A 736 30.35 -3.93 -25.19
C LEU A 736 31.78 -3.60 -25.70
N GLU A 737 32.24 -4.24 -26.77
CA GLU A 737 33.53 -3.93 -27.39
C GLU A 737 33.52 -2.51 -28.00
N PRO A 738 34.59 -1.71 -27.83
CA PRO A 738 34.68 -0.38 -28.42
C PRO A 738 34.67 -0.40 -29.96
N ILE A 739 33.70 0.29 -30.55
CA ILE A 739 33.64 0.60 -31.99
C ILE A 739 34.44 1.87 -32.29
N ARG A 740 34.29 2.90 -31.45
CA ARG A 740 34.90 4.22 -31.65
C ARG A 740 35.08 4.95 -30.33
N VAL A 741 36.16 5.72 -30.22
CA VAL A 741 36.39 6.70 -29.15
C VAL A 741 36.25 8.09 -29.75
N LEU A 742 35.47 8.97 -29.11
CA LEU A 742 35.32 10.38 -29.44
C LEU A 742 36.05 11.18 -28.37
N GLU A 743 37.03 11.98 -28.79
CA GLU A 743 37.85 12.82 -27.93
C GLU A 743 37.66 14.28 -28.35
N GLY A 744 37.42 15.19 -27.40
CA GLY A 744 37.15 16.60 -27.72
C GLY A 744 36.56 17.43 -26.59
N HIS A 745 36.10 16.82 -25.49
CA HIS A 745 35.77 17.54 -24.25
C HIS A 745 37.04 17.92 -23.48
N SER A 746 37.00 19.06 -22.81
CA SER A 746 38.08 19.60 -21.96
C SER A 746 38.02 19.10 -20.50
N SER A 747 36.96 18.36 -20.15
CA SER A 747 36.75 17.74 -18.84
C SER A 747 35.95 16.44 -19.01
N GLY A 748 35.92 15.60 -17.96
CA GLY A 748 35.10 14.38 -17.92
C GLY A 748 33.67 14.60 -18.44
N VAL A 749 33.07 13.62 -19.10
CA VAL A 749 31.77 13.78 -19.78
C VAL A 749 30.65 13.31 -18.86
N GLY A 750 29.78 14.24 -18.45
CA GLY A 750 28.80 14.01 -17.39
C GLY A 750 27.40 13.59 -17.86
N SER A 751 27.03 13.91 -19.10
CA SER A 751 25.70 13.59 -19.64
C SER A 751 25.73 13.44 -21.15
N GLY A 752 24.75 12.70 -21.69
CA GLY A 752 24.52 12.57 -23.12
C GLY A 752 23.06 12.28 -23.46
N ALA A 753 22.72 12.43 -24.74
CA ALA A 753 21.44 12.04 -25.33
C ALA A 753 21.61 11.80 -26.84
N TYR A 754 21.01 10.72 -27.36
CA TYR A 754 20.89 10.51 -28.81
C TYR A 754 19.75 11.36 -29.39
N SER A 755 19.87 11.73 -30.67
CA SER A 755 18.71 12.12 -31.47
C SER A 755 17.79 10.90 -31.72
N PRO A 756 16.47 11.10 -31.95
CA PRO A 756 15.50 10.00 -32.12
C PRO A 756 15.82 9.04 -33.27
N ASP A 757 16.49 9.51 -34.31
CA ASP A 757 16.95 8.73 -35.46
C ASP A 757 18.30 8.00 -35.22
N GLY A 758 18.95 8.24 -34.08
CA GLY A 758 20.26 7.71 -33.73
C GLY A 758 21.44 8.28 -34.54
N SER A 759 21.23 9.25 -35.43
CA SER A 759 22.29 9.82 -36.27
C SER A 759 23.27 10.70 -35.50
N THR A 760 22.79 11.31 -34.40
CA THR A 760 23.51 12.33 -33.64
C THR A 760 23.55 11.94 -32.17
N LEU A 761 24.72 12.07 -31.56
CA LEU A 761 24.89 11.95 -30.12
C LEU A 761 25.30 13.32 -29.58
N VAL A 762 24.53 13.87 -28.63
CA VAL A 762 24.85 15.13 -27.96
C VAL A 762 25.44 14.80 -26.59
N THR A 763 26.62 15.34 -26.25
CA THR A 763 27.27 15.10 -24.95
C THR A 763 27.77 16.38 -24.30
N ALA A 764 27.81 16.42 -22.96
CA ALA A 764 28.17 17.61 -22.19
C ALA A 764 29.27 17.33 -21.14
N GLY A 765 30.16 18.30 -20.96
CA GLY A 765 31.23 18.25 -19.96
C GLY A 765 30.71 18.41 -18.52
N LEU A 766 31.22 17.58 -17.62
CA LEU A 766 30.87 17.49 -16.19
C LEU A 766 31.30 18.72 -15.38
N LYS A 767 32.40 19.38 -15.80
CA LYS A 767 32.96 20.58 -15.16
C LYS A 767 33.05 21.77 -16.12
N GLY A 768 33.00 21.51 -17.42
CA GLY A 768 32.88 22.52 -18.47
C GLY A 768 31.44 23.01 -18.67
N HIS A 769 31.31 24.00 -19.54
CA HIS A 769 30.04 24.55 -20.03
C HIS A 769 29.79 24.19 -21.50
N GLU A 770 30.56 23.25 -22.03
CA GLU A 770 30.53 22.83 -23.43
C GLU A 770 29.59 21.64 -23.66
N VAL A 771 28.87 21.71 -24.77
CA VAL A 771 28.07 20.64 -25.35
C VAL A 771 28.58 20.40 -26.77
N ILE A 772 28.80 19.14 -27.12
CA ILE A 772 29.27 18.73 -28.44
C ILE A 772 28.21 17.81 -29.07
N ALA A 773 27.82 18.11 -30.30
CA ALA A 773 27.03 17.23 -31.13
C ALA A 773 27.94 16.42 -32.06
N TRP A 774 27.86 15.10 -31.98
CA TRP A 774 28.67 14.15 -32.75
C TRP A 774 27.81 13.45 -33.80
N ASP A 775 28.35 13.29 -35.00
CA ASP A 775 27.80 12.37 -36.00
C ASP A 775 28.20 10.94 -35.61
N VAL A 776 27.21 10.07 -35.36
CA VAL A 776 27.44 8.75 -34.77
C VAL A 776 28.14 7.80 -35.74
N ALA A 777 27.88 7.92 -37.04
CA ALA A 777 28.44 7.06 -38.07
C ALA A 777 29.94 7.34 -38.29
N THR A 778 30.30 8.62 -38.45
CA THR A 778 31.67 9.07 -38.73
C THR A 778 32.51 9.31 -37.47
N GLY A 779 31.87 9.69 -36.36
CA GLY A 779 32.52 10.21 -35.16
C GLY A 779 32.97 11.67 -35.25
N ALA A 780 32.56 12.40 -36.29
CA ALA A 780 32.94 13.80 -36.45
C ALA A 780 32.11 14.73 -35.54
N GLU A 781 32.73 15.79 -35.05
CA GLU A 781 32.02 16.90 -34.40
C GLU A 781 31.17 17.63 -35.45
N ARG A 782 29.84 17.58 -35.29
CA ARG A 782 28.89 18.37 -36.10
C ARG A 782 28.88 19.83 -35.67
N GLY A 783 29.12 20.09 -34.39
CA GLY A 783 29.19 21.43 -33.82
C GLY A 783 29.28 21.40 -32.30
N ARG A 784 29.61 22.56 -31.72
CA ARG A 784 29.81 22.77 -30.28
C ARG A 784 29.15 24.06 -29.83
N PHE A 785 28.47 23.99 -28.70
CA PHE A 785 27.64 25.06 -28.13
C PHE A 785 27.61 24.98 -26.61
N GLY A 786 26.83 25.86 -25.98
CA GLY A 786 26.96 26.19 -24.56
C GLY A 786 27.30 27.68 -24.39
N GLY A 787 27.31 28.17 -23.16
CA GLY A 787 27.58 29.57 -22.84
C GLY A 787 28.42 29.73 -21.58
N GLU A 788 28.96 30.92 -21.32
CA GLU A 788 29.68 31.18 -20.07
C GLU A 788 28.72 31.01 -18.87
N GLY A 789 28.97 30.00 -18.04
CA GLY A 789 28.02 29.62 -17.00
C GLY A 789 28.46 28.45 -16.12
N PRO A 790 27.59 28.01 -15.20
CA PRO A 790 27.81 26.84 -14.36
C PRO A 790 27.85 25.55 -15.19
N ALA A 791 28.52 24.52 -14.66
CA ALA A 791 28.65 23.24 -15.32
C ALA A 791 27.30 22.58 -15.65
N ILE A 792 27.26 21.87 -16.78
CA ILE A 792 26.05 21.24 -17.31
C ILE A 792 25.79 19.92 -16.59
N SER A 793 24.62 19.80 -15.96
CA SER A 793 24.23 18.62 -15.18
C SER A 793 23.56 17.55 -16.04
N SER A 794 22.83 17.95 -17.09
CA SER A 794 22.07 17.03 -17.93
C SER A 794 21.76 17.62 -19.30
N VAL A 795 21.73 16.75 -20.31
CA VAL A 795 21.21 17.06 -21.65
C VAL A 795 20.08 16.12 -22.06
N ALA A 796 19.17 16.61 -22.90
CA ALA A 796 18.14 15.84 -23.58
C ALA A 796 17.91 16.38 -24.99
N VAL A 797 17.61 15.51 -25.95
CA VAL A 797 17.14 15.89 -27.29
C VAL A 797 15.62 15.71 -27.35
N SER A 798 14.92 16.57 -28.08
CA SER A 798 13.48 16.50 -28.26
C SER A 798 13.05 15.31 -29.16
N PRO A 799 11.81 14.80 -29.06
CA PRO A 799 11.33 13.65 -29.84
C PRO A 799 11.26 13.86 -31.36
N ASP A 800 11.30 15.11 -31.82
CA ASP A 800 11.39 15.48 -33.24
C ASP A 800 12.85 15.64 -33.73
N GLY A 801 13.84 15.57 -32.83
CA GLY A 801 15.26 15.76 -33.13
C GLY A 801 15.68 17.20 -33.43
N SER A 802 14.80 18.20 -33.27
CA SER A 802 15.10 19.60 -33.61
C SER A 802 15.84 20.36 -32.51
N THR A 803 15.60 20.01 -31.25
CA THR A 803 15.92 20.84 -30.08
C THR A 803 16.73 20.06 -29.03
N VAL A 804 17.69 20.72 -28.40
CA VAL A 804 18.43 20.22 -27.24
C VAL A 804 18.07 21.04 -26.01
N ALA A 805 17.71 20.39 -24.90
CA ALA A 805 17.64 21.01 -23.58
C ALA A 805 18.93 20.75 -22.80
N THR A 806 19.52 21.78 -22.21
CA THR A 806 20.71 21.70 -21.35
C THR A 806 20.42 22.29 -19.97
N ALA A 807 20.54 21.49 -18.92
CA ALA A 807 20.42 21.96 -17.54
C ALA A 807 21.78 22.48 -17.03
N ALA A 808 21.85 23.76 -16.65
CA ALA A 808 23.08 24.41 -16.20
C ALA A 808 22.80 25.24 -14.94
N GLY A 809 23.29 24.77 -13.79
CA GLY A 809 22.99 25.40 -12.49
C GLY A 809 21.48 25.47 -12.25
N ARG A 810 20.92 26.68 -12.23
CA ARG A 810 19.48 26.94 -12.01
C ARG A 810 18.67 27.10 -13.30
N ALA A 811 19.31 27.19 -14.46
CA ALA A 811 18.65 27.46 -15.74
C ALA A 811 18.56 26.20 -16.60
N VAL A 812 17.57 26.18 -17.50
CA VAL A 812 17.50 25.20 -18.59
C VAL A 812 17.46 25.94 -19.92
N THR A 813 18.47 25.76 -20.75
CA THR A 813 18.55 26.41 -22.06
C THR A 813 18.14 25.44 -23.17
N LEU A 814 17.27 25.89 -24.05
CA LEU A 814 16.86 25.22 -25.28
C LEU A 814 17.71 25.73 -26.44
N TRP A 815 18.25 24.81 -27.24
CA TRP A 815 19.12 25.07 -28.38
C TRP A 815 18.59 24.39 -29.63
N ASP A 816 18.72 25.03 -30.79
CA ASP A 816 18.40 24.43 -32.08
C ASP A 816 19.56 23.51 -32.52
N LEU A 817 19.27 22.23 -32.79
CA LEU A 817 20.30 21.22 -33.10
C LEU A 817 20.87 21.34 -34.53
N GLY A 818 20.23 22.12 -35.41
CA GLY A 818 20.70 22.37 -36.77
C GLY A 818 21.68 23.54 -36.89
N THR A 819 21.50 24.57 -36.07
CA THR A 819 22.26 25.84 -36.06
C THR A 819 23.13 26.01 -34.83
N PHE A 820 22.91 25.20 -33.78
CA PHE A 820 23.56 25.28 -32.47
C PHE A 820 23.32 26.61 -31.73
N SER A 821 22.27 27.34 -32.11
CA SER A 821 21.91 28.62 -31.51
C SER A 821 20.93 28.45 -30.34
N ALA A 822 21.03 29.32 -29.33
CA ALA A 822 20.12 29.30 -28.19
C ALA A 822 18.74 29.86 -28.61
N ILE A 823 17.69 29.04 -28.43
CA ILE A 823 16.29 29.40 -28.71
C ILE A 823 15.71 30.17 -27.52
N ARG A 824 15.89 29.65 -26.30
CA ARG A 824 15.28 30.16 -25.06
C ARG A 824 16.09 29.72 -23.85
N THR A 825 16.23 30.59 -22.85
CA THR A 825 16.62 30.17 -21.49
C THR A 825 15.38 30.20 -20.60
N ILE A 826 15.13 29.09 -19.91
CA ILE A 826 14.08 28.93 -18.89
C ILE A 826 14.74 29.14 -17.53
N ASP A 827 14.32 30.17 -16.81
CA ASP A 827 14.75 30.40 -15.43
C ASP A 827 14.09 29.40 -14.49
N GLY A 828 14.89 28.49 -13.95
CA GLY A 828 14.43 27.49 -13.01
C GLY A 828 14.41 27.96 -11.54
N PRO A 829 13.97 27.06 -10.64
CA PRO A 829 13.85 27.31 -9.20
C PRO A 829 15.14 27.77 -8.51
N LYS A 830 15.03 28.11 -7.21
CA LYS A 830 16.17 28.54 -6.38
C LYS A 830 17.30 27.51 -6.29
N GLU A 831 16.97 26.23 -6.39
CA GLU A 831 17.90 25.11 -6.33
C GLU A 831 18.31 24.66 -7.74
N PRO A 832 19.49 24.04 -7.91
CA PRO A 832 19.97 23.63 -9.23
C PRO A 832 19.18 22.46 -9.83
N VAL A 833 19.00 22.50 -11.15
CA VAL A 833 18.44 21.42 -11.95
C VAL A 833 19.51 20.34 -12.16
N LYS A 834 19.16 19.06 -11.94
CA LYS A 834 20.06 17.90 -11.96
C LYS A 834 19.87 16.99 -13.16
N SER A 835 18.65 16.90 -13.66
CA SER A 835 18.28 16.05 -14.80
C SER A 835 17.15 16.73 -15.57
N VAL A 836 17.12 16.60 -16.90
CA VAL A 836 16.01 17.05 -17.75
C VAL A 836 15.60 15.98 -18.76
N ARG A 837 14.29 15.88 -19.03
CA ARG A 837 13.69 14.98 -20.04
C ARG A 837 12.51 15.65 -20.72
N PHE A 838 12.38 15.50 -22.04
CA PHE A 838 11.19 15.90 -22.78
C PHE A 838 10.05 14.88 -22.59
N SER A 839 8.81 15.33 -22.67
CA SER A 839 7.67 14.44 -22.86
C SER A 839 7.71 13.76 -24.24
N PRO A 840 7.04 12.61 -24.44
CA PRO A 840 7.05 11.89 -25.73
C PRO A 840 6.51 12.69 -26.92
N ASP A 841 5.67 13.71 -26.68
CA ASP A 841 5.14 14.64 -27.68
C ASP A 841 6.00 15.91 -27.87
N GLY A 842 7.06 16.08 -27.07
CA GLY A 842 7.95 17.24 -27.09
C GLY A 842 7.36 18.54 -26.55
N THR A 843 6.11 18.56 -26.06
CA THR A 843 5.44 19.80 -25.61
C THR A 843 5.87 20.23 -24.21
N LEU A 844 6.29 19.28 -23.37
CA LEU A 844 6.69 19.50 -21.98
C LEU A 844 8.15 19.09 -21.74
N LEU A 845 8.72 19.70 -20.72
CA LEU A 845 10.05 19.37 -20.20
C LEU A 845 9.95 19.13 -18.69
N ALA A 846 10.37 17.96 -18.23
CA ALA A 846 10.51 17.64 -16.81
C ALA A 846 11.94 17.94 -16.35
N GLY A 847 12.09 18.41 -15.12
CA GLY A 847 13.40 18.58 -14.49
C GLY A 847 13.45 18.14 -13.03
N ALA A 848 14.47 17.36 -12.67
CA ALA A 848 14.80 17.04 -11.29
C ALA A 848 15.52 18.22 -10.64
N VAL A 849 15.07 18.67 -9.47
CA VAL A 849 15.60 19.86 -8.80
C VAL A 849 16.00 19.57 -7.35
N GLY A 850 17.17 20.08 -6.96
CA GLY A 850 17.61 20.15 -5.56
C GLY A 850 19.13 20.20 -5.39
N ASP A 851 19.63 20.83 -4.32
CA ASP A 851 21.03 20.71 -3.91
C ASP A 851 21.21 19.72 -2.75
N TRP A 852 22.04 18.70 -2.97
CA TRP A 852 22.39 17.72 -1.96
C TRP A 852 23.20 18.30 -0.80
N ARG A 853 23.92 19.41 -1.03
CA ARG A 853 24.80 20.05 -0.03
C ARG A 853 24.05 20.69 1.13
N PHE A 854 22.80 21.12 0.90
CA PHE A 854 22.01 21.89 1.88
C PHE A 854 20.86 21.08 2.50
N GLY A 855 20.68 19.82 2.12
CA GLY A 855 19.68 18.92 2.70
C GLY A 855 18.22 19.35 2.52
N ARG A 856 17.94 20.34 1.67
CA ARG A 856 16.59 20.87 1.44
C ARG A 856 15.73 19.87 0.65
N PRO A 857 14.40 19.89 0.82
CA PRO A 857 13.46 19.18 -0.04
C PRO A 857 13.67 19.55 -1.51
N GLY A 858 13.75 18.53 -2.36
CA GLY A 858 13.76 18.68 -3.82
C GLY A 858 12.36 18.58 -4.40
N ALA A 859 12.26 18.81 -5.70
CA ALA A 859 11.02 18.68 -6.45
C ALA A 859 11.30 18.21 -7.89
N ALA A 860 10.31 17.62 -8.54
CA ALA A 860 10.30 17.56 -10.00
C ALA A 860 9.49 18.75 -10.53
N TRP A 861 10.00 19.41 -11.56
CA TRP A 861 9.36 20.57 -12.22
C TRP A 861 8.90 20.17 -13.61
N ILE A 862 7.76 20.69 -14.05
CA ILE A 862 7.26 20.52 -15.42
C ILE A 862 7.13 21.91 -16.04
N TRP A 863 7.85 22.16 -17.13
CA TRP A 863 7.75 23.37 -17.94
C TRP A 863 7.07 23.09 -19.26
N ASP A 864 6.37 24.08 -19.79
CA ASP A 864 5.91 24.10 -21.18
C ASP A 864 7.07 24.56 -22.08
N VAL A 865 7.37 23.81 -23.15
CA VAL A 865 8.56 24.04 -24.00
C VAL A 865 8.40 25.30 -24.85
N GLY A 866 7.19 25.59 -25.33
CA GLY A 866 6.91 26.72 -26.22
C GLY A 866 7.02 28.07 -25.52
N SER A 867 6.39 28.20 -24.35
CA SER A 867 6.37 29.41 -23.53
C SER A 867 7.60 29.53 -22.61
N GLY A 868 8.10 28.41 -22.08
CA GLY A 868 9.07 28.36 -20.99
C GLY A 868 8.45 28.53 -19.59
N GLU A 869 7.12 28.61 -19.47
CA GLU A 869 6.47 28.77 -18.16
C GLU A 869 6.42 27.45 -17.38
N ALA A 870 6.50 27.55 -16.05
CA ALA A 870 6.36 26.39 -15.16
C ALA A 870 4.89 25.98 -15.07
N ARG A 871 4.53 24.85 -15.69
CA ARG A 871 3.19 24.28 -15.71
C ARG A 871 2.82 23.58 -14.41
N ALA A 872 3.78 22.91 -13.76
CA ALA A 872 3.56 22.22 -12.49
C ALA A 872 4.84 22.11 -11.65
N THR A 873 4.68 22.01 -10.33
CA THR A 873 5.75 21.62 -9.41
C THR A 873 5.27 20.42 -8.59
N LEU A 874 5.98 19.30 -8.73
CA LEU A 874 5.68 18.02 -8.12
C LEU A 874 6.39 17.97 -6.75
N LEU A 875 5.66 18.39 -5.73
CA LEU A 875 6.14 18.53 -4.35
C LEU A 875 5.87 17.27 -3.53
N GLY A 876 6.86 16.84 -2.73
CA GLY A 876 6.65 15.80 -1.73
C GLY A 876 7.90 15.03 -1.32
N HIS A 877 8.99 15.09 -2.09
CA HIS A 877 10.27 14.50 -1.71
C HIS A 877 10.88 15.21 -0.50
N GLY A 878 11.37 14.44 0.48
CA GLY A 878 11.98 14.96 1.71
C GLY A 878 13.40 15.50 1.53
N ARG A 879 14.05 15.18 0.40
CA ARG A 879 15.41 15.61 0.02
C ARG A 879 15.47 15.91 -1.48
N HIS A 880 16.62 16.41 -1.92
CA HIS A 880 16.96 16.74 -3.31
C HIS A 880 16.59 15.65 -4.33
N CYS A 881 15.97 16.07 -5.44
CA CYS A 881 15.61 15.19 -6.55
C CYS A 881 16.82 14.97 -7.46
N TRP A 882 17.11 13.73 -7.85
CA TRP A 882 18.27 13.37 -8.67
C TRP A 882 17.95 13.29 -10.16
N ALA A 883 16.97 12.48 -10.54
CA ALA A 883 16.56 12.26 -11.91
C ALA A 883 15.04 12.26 -12.07
N VAL A 884 14.61 12.50 -13.30
CA VAL A 884 13.22 12.40 -13.75
C VAL A 884 13.16 11.66 -15.07
N ASP A 885 12.03 11.02 -15.36
CA ASP A 885 11.74 10.47 -16.69
C ASP A 885 10.23 10.50 -16.97
N PHE A 886 9.83 10.66 -18.22
CA PHE A 886 8.42 10.55 -18.63
C PHE A 886 8.09 9.11 -18.99
N ALA A 887 6.90 8.65 -18.61
CA ALA A 887 6.35 7.44 -19.19
C ALA A 887 5.99 7.67 -20.67
N PRO A 888 6.01 6.62 -21.52
CA PRO A 888 5.62 6.71 -22.93
C PRO A 888 4.20 7.26 -23.17
N ASP A 889 3.32 7.23 -22.16
CA ASP A 889 1.98 7.79 -22.23
C ASP A 889 1.92 9.34 -22.12
N GLY A 890 3.04 9.98 -21.74
CA GLY A 890 3.14 11.42 -21.49
C GLY A 890 2.34 11.96 -20.29
N LYS A 891 1.59 11.10 -19.59
CA LYS A 891 0.72 11.43 -18.46
C LYS A 891 1.37 11.14 -17.12
N THR A 892 2.39 10.30 -17.08
CA THR A 892 3.14 9.94 -15.88
C THR A 892 4.57 10.44 -15.94
N VAL A 893 5.08 10.99 -14.83
CA VAL A 893 6.51 11.27 -14.62
C VAL A 893 7.00 10.48 -13.43
N ALA A 894 8.16 9.83 -13.55
CA ALA A 894 8.90 9.26 -12.45
C ALA A 894 9.93 10.27 -11.93
N SER A 895 10.18 10.30 -10.62
CA SER A 895 11.28 11.04 -10.01
C SER A 895 11.98 10.24 -8.92
N THR A 896 13.29 10.41 -8.79
CA THR A 896 14.13 9.82 -7.75
C THR A 896 14.66 10.88 -6.80
N SER A 897 14.84 10.53 -5.52
CA SER A 897 15.40 11.46 -4.52
C SER A 897 16.34 10.77 -3.54
N GLY A 898 17.27 11.57 -3.01
CA GLY A 898 18.12 11.17 -1.89
C GLY A 898 17.38 10.93 -0.56
N ASP A 899 16.04 11.03 -0.53
CA ASP A 899 15.19 10.58 0.58
C ASP A 899 14.93 9.06 0.59
N GLY A 900 15.44 8.33 -0.40
CA GLY A 900 15.26 6.89 -0.51
C GLY A 900 14.01 6.49 -1.31
N THR A 901 13.25 7.45 -1.87
CA THR A 901 11.99 7.18 -2.58
C THR A 901 12.10 7.39 -4.09
N VAL A 902 11.30 6.62 -4.82
CA VAL A 902 10.96 6.81 -6.23
C VAL A 902 9.48 7.14 -6.29
N ARG A 903 9.08 8.19 -7.00
CA ARG A 903 7.69 8.65 -7.03
C ARG A 903 7.17 8.76 -8.45
N LEU A 904 5.93 8.32 -8.65
CA LEU A 904 5.19 8.47 -9.89
C LEU A 904 4.15 9.56 -9.73
N TRP A 905 4.10 10.49 -10.67
CA TRP A 905 3.25 11.68 -10.62
C TRP A 905 2.36 11.75 -11.85
N ASP A 906 1.13 12.22 -11.64
CA ASP A 906 0.23 12.60 -12.72
C ASP A 906 0.60 13.99 -13.24
N VAL A 907 0.94 14.08 -14.53
CA VAL A 907 1.38 15.32 -15.19
C VAL A 907 0.25 16.35 -15.30
N SER A 908 -1.00 15.91 -15.35
CA SER A 908 -2.16 16.80 -15.58
C SER A 908 -2.67 17.48 -14.31
N SER A 909 -2.61 16.78 -13.18
CA SER A 909 -3.11 17.20 -11.87
C SER A 909 -2.01 17.55 -10.87
N ALA A 910 -0.74 17.30 -11.22
CA ALA A 910 0.43 17.40 -10.34
C ALA A 910 0.36 16.51 -9.08
N SER A 911 -0.53 15.53 -9.07
CA SER A 911 -0.74 14.65 -7.91
C SER A 911 0.21 13.45 -7.90
N LEU A 912 0.55 12.97 -6.70
CA LEU A 912 1.29 11.73 -6.50
C LEU A 912 0.38 10.53 -6.84
N ARG A 913 0.76 9.73 -7.84
CA ARG A 913 0.08 8.47 -8.20
C ARG A 913 0.58 7.30 -7.34
N ALA A 914 1.89 7.19 -7.16
CA ALA A 914 2.52 6.13 -6.37
C ALA A 914 3.85 6.62 -5.76
N SER A 915 4.24 6.02 -4.63
CA SER A 915 5.56 6.22 -4.02
C SER A 915 6.13 4.87 -3.63
N PHE A 916 7.35 4.60 -4.06
CA PHE A 916 8.09 3.38 -3.78
C PHE A 916 9.23 3.72 -2.83
N GLU A 917 9.23 3.11 -1.65
CA GLU A 917 10.37 3.20 -0.74
C GLU A 917 11.44 2.19 -1.17
N VAL A 918 12.67 2.68 -1.33
CA VAL A 918 13.84 1.87 -1.67
C VAL A 918 14.87 1.87 -0.52
N GLY A 919 14.51 2.48 0.61
CA GLY A 919 15.32 2.52 1.83
C GLY A 919 16.63 3.28 1.69
N ASP A 920 17.67 2.83 2.42
CA ASP A 920 19.03 3.37 2.44
C ASP A 920 19.82 3.06 1.13
N ALA A 921 19.15 3.17 -0.01
CA ALA A 921 19.68 2.87 -1.34
C ALA A 921 20.01 4.12 -2.16
N ASN A 922 19.60 5.32 -1.75
CA ASN A 922 19.86 6.61 -2.46
C ASN A 922 19.63 6.49 -3.99
N PRO A 923 18.38 6.26 -4.44
CA PRO A 923 18.08 6.04 -5.85
C PRO A 923 18.47 7.26 -6.68
N ARG A 924 19.22 7.05 -7.76
CA ARG A 924 19.75 8.13 -8.61
C ARG A 924 19.19 8.11 -10.02
N PRO A 925 19.73 7.37 -11.01
CA PRO A 925 19.18 7.41 -12.35
C PRO A 925 17.89 6.56 -12.43
N VAL A 926 16.94 7.03 -13.25
CA VAL A 926 15.68 6.33 -13.54
C VAL A 926 15.37 6.37 -15.04
N ARG A 927 14.71 5.31 -15.54
CA ARG A 927 14.06 5.27 -16.86
C ARG A 927 12.80 4.42 -16.84
N PHE A 928 11.81 4.79 -17.65
CA PHE A 928 10.75 3.87 -18.07
C PHE A 928 11.21 2.95 -19.20
N SER A 929 10.60 1.77 -19.28
CA SER A 929 10.67 0.93 -20.48
C SER A 929 9.86 1.57 -21.63
N PRO A 930 10.15 1.23 -22.91
CA PRO A 930 9.44 1.80 -24.07
C PRO A 930 7.93 1.54 -24.11
N ASP A 931 7.45 0.52 -23.40
CA ASP A 931 6.02 0.19 -23.24
C ASP A 931 5.39 0.77 -21.95
N GLY A 932 6.19 1.40 -21.09
CA GLY A 932 5.77 2.00 -19.81
C GLY A 932 5.42 1.00 -18.71
N THR A 933 5.60 -0.31 -18.91
CA THR A 933 5.25 -1.33 -17.92
C THR A 933 6.29 -1.49 -16.82
N LEU A 934 7.56 -1.18 -17.11
CA LEU A 934 8.67 -1.29 -16.19
C LEU A 934 9.35 0.06 -15.95
N LEU A 935 9.97 0.18 -14.77
CA LEU A 935 10.81 1.30 -14.37
C LEU A 935 12.15 0.75 -13.87
N VAL A 936 13.27 1.13 -14.50
CA VAL A 936 14.62 0.79 -14.01
C VAL A 936 15.16 1.93 -13.15
N VAL A 937 15.73 1.59 -12.00
CA VAL A 937 16.28 2.53 -11.02
C VAL A 937 17.66 2.05 -10.56
N GLY A 938 18.66 2.94 -10.59
CA GLY A 938 20.01 2.67 -10.08
C GLY A 938 20.24 3.19 -8.65
N HIS A 939 21.03 2.47 -7.85
CA HIS A 939 21.22 2.72 -6.41
C HIS A 939 22.67 2.98 -5.99
N GLY A 940 22.84 3.55 -4.80
CA GLY A 940 24.12 3.90 -4.16
C GLY A 940 25.02 2.74 -3.75
N LYS A 941 24.53 1.51 -3.76
CA LYS A 941 25.26 0.30 -3.33
C LYS A 941 25.48 -0.70 -4.48
N GLY A 942 25.61 -0.21 -5.72
CA GLY A 942 25.89 -1.06 -6.89
C GLY A 942 24.74 -1.96 -7.37
N GLU A 943 23.54 -1.73 -6.83
CA GLU A 943 22.34 -2.43 -7.27
C GLU A 943 21.60 -1.61 -8.34
N VAL A 944 21.05 -2.30 -9.34
CA VAL A 944 20.03 -1.78 -10.25
C VAL A 944 18.76 -2.60 -10.02
N THR A 945 17.61 -1.93 -9.92
CA THR A 945 16.32 -2.60 -9.71
C THR A 945 15.33 -2.26 -10.80
N LEU A 946 14.57 -3.27 -11.19
CA LEU A 946 13.38 -3.10 -12.03
C LEU A 946 12.14 -3.12 -11.16
N TRP A 947 11.21 -2.24 -11.47
CA TRP A 947 9.89 -2.15 -10.83
C TRP A 947 8.81 -2.34 -11.87
N ASP A 948 7.76 -3.05 -11.51
CA ASP A 948 6.52 -3.05 -12.26
C ASP A 948 5.75 -1.77 -11.92
N VAL A 949 5.42 -0.99 -12.95
CA VAL A 949 4.78 0.33 -12.81
C VAL A 949 3.33 0.20 -12.36
N ALA A 950 2.62 -0.81 -12.85
CA ALA A 950 1.23 -1.06 -12.48
C ALA A 950 1.13 -1.78 -11.13
N ALA A 951 2.00 -2.77 -10.91
CA ALA A 951 2.03 -3.54 -9.67
C ALA A 951 2.85 -2.90 -8.53
N GLY A 952 3.37 -1.68 -8.74
CA GLY A 952 3.99 -0.82 -7.72
C GLY A 952 5.16 -1.43 -6.93
N ARG A 953 5.81 -2.47 -7.47
CA ARG A 953 6.74 -3.32 -6.70
C ARG A 953 7.95 -3.76 -7.51
N ARG A 954 9.03 -4.07 -6.80
CA ARG A 954 10.29 -4.53 -7.36
C ARG A 954 10.15 -5.87 -8.09
N ALA A 955 10.31 -5.84 -9.41
CA ALA A 955 10.20 -6.98 -10.32
C ALA A 955 11.51 -7.78 -10.46
N VAL A 956 12.68 -7.13 -10.52
CA VAL A 956 13.98 -7.83 -10.69
C VAL A 956 15.11 -7.10 -9.93
N ALA A 957 16.12 -7.86 -9.50
CA ALA A 957 17.38 -7.37 -8.98
C ALA A 957 18.51 -7.62 -9.98
N LEU A 958 19.23 -6.58 -10.36
CA LEU A 958 20.42 -6.65 -11.21
C LEU A 958 21.61 -6.24 -10.32
N SER A 959 22.37 -7.23 -9.87
CA SER A 959 23.50 -7.04 -8.94
C SER A 959 24.82 -7.32 -9.63
N GLY A 960 25.80 -6.44 -9.49
CA GLY A 960 27.16 -6.66 -10.03
C GLY A 960 28.06 -5.43 -10.07
N HIS A 961 27.51 -4.22 -9.89
CA HIS A 961 28.35 -3.05 -9.60
C HIS A 961 28.73 -3.04 -8.12
N ASP A 962 29.86 -2.42 -7.79
CA ASP A 962 30.43 -2.38 -6.43
C ASP A 962 30.30 -0.97 -5.78
N ASP A 963 29.90 0.05 -6.56
CA ASP A 963 29.69 1.43 -6.12
C ASP A 963 28.41 2.00 -6.77
N LEU A 964 28.10 3.26 -6.47
CA LEU A 964 26.92 3.99 -6.90
C LEU A 964 26.68 3.96 -8.43
N ILE A 965 25.49 3.53 -8.84
CA ILE A 965 25.01 3.63 -10.22
C ILE A 965 24.80 5.09 -10.61
N LEU A 966 25.33 5.49 -11.78
CA LEU A 966 25.26 6.85 -12.31
C LEU A 966 24.36 6.93 -13.55
N GLY A 967 24.36 5.91 -14.40
CA GLY A 967 23.51 5.82 -15.59
C GLY A 967 22.72 4.51 -15.66
N VAL A 968 21.47 4.60 -16.13
CA VAL A 968 20.68 3.45 -16.64
C VAL A 968 19.92 3.88 -17.89
N ASP A 969 19.75 2.95 -18.84
CA ASP A 969 18.99 3.16 -20.08
C ASP A 969 18.43 1.83 -20.63
N PHE A 970 17.26 1.89 -21.27
CA PHE A 970 16.65 0.74 -21.96
C PHE A 970 16.97 0.77 -23.46
N SER A 971 17.02 -0.39 -24.10
CA SER A 971 16.92 -0.48 -25.56
C SER A 971 15.50 -0.16 -26.02
N ALA A 972 15.34 0.31 -27.26
CA ALA A 972 14.03 0.63 -27.84
C ALA A 972 13.09 -0.58 -27.98
N ASP A 973 13.63 -1.80 -28.00
CA ASP A 973 12.87 -3.07 -27.95
C ASP A 973 12.39 -3.44 -26.52
N GLY A 974 12.87 -2.73 -25.48
CA GLY A 974 12.58 -3.00 -24.07
C GLY A 974 13.27 -4.27 -23.52
N GLU A 975 14.09 -4.96 -24.30
CA GLU A 975 14.65 -6.27 -23.95
C GLU A 975 16.02 -6.22 -23.29
N ARG A 976 16.72 -5.07 -23.34
CA ARG A 976 18.05 -4.87 -22.79
C ARG A 976 18.12 -3.61 -21.95
N ILE A 977 19.00 -3.65 -20.95
CA ILE A 977 19.37 -2.50 -20.12
C ILE A 977 20.87 -2.33 -20.17
N VAL A 978 21.34 -1.09 -20.25
CA VAL A 978 22.71 -0.72 -19.88
C VAL A 978 22.71 -0.02 -18.53
N SER A 979 23.70 -0.31 -17.70
CA SER A 979 23.99 0.47 -16.49
C SER A 979 25.47 0.84 -16.40
N THR A 980 25.74 2.00 -15.81
CA THR A 980 27.10 2.51 -15.59
C THR A 980 27.26 3.00 -14.15
N SER A 981 28.46 2.84 -13.61
CA SER A 981 28.72 3.02 -12.19
C SER A 981 29.97 3.85 -11.90
N LYS A 982 29.99 4.38 -10.68
CA LYS A 982 31.13 5.04 -10.05
C LYS A 982 32.33 4.11 -9.84
N ASP A 983 32.15 2.79 -9.89
CA ASP A 983 33.23 1.80 -9.89
C ASP A 983 34.03 1.75 -11.22
N GLY A 984 33.58 2.47 -12.25
CA GLY A 984 34.23 2.53 -13.56
C GLY A 984 33.72 1.49 -14.58
N THR A 985 32.78 0.64 -14.18
CA THR A 985 32.27 -0.44 -15.03
C THR A 985 30.98 -0.08 -15.78
N VAL A 986 30.84 -0.67 -16.96
CA VAL A 986 29.65 -0.65 -17.82
C VAL A 986 29.10 -2.06 -17.89
N ARG A 987 27.82 -2.28 -17.58
CA ARG A 987 27.18 -3.59 -17.66
C ARG A 987 25.98 -3.57 -18.60
N LEU A 988 25.87 -4.63 -19.40
CA LEU A 988 24.74 -4.89 -20.28
C LEU A 988 23.94 -6.08 -19.72
N TRP A 989 22.63 -5.92 -19.62
CA TRP A 989 21.71 -6.92 -19.07
C TRP A 989 20.68 -7.29 -20.13
N ASP A 990 20.47 -8.58 -20.37
CA ASP A 990 19.33 -9.07 -21.14
C ASP A 990 18.17 -9.35 -20.20
N LEU A 991 16.98 -8.82 -20.50
CA LEU A 991 15.74 -9.11 -19.77
C LEU A 991 15.03 -10.37 -20.28
N ARG A 992 15.63 -11.06 -21.25
CA ARG A 992 15.12 -12.31 -21.84
C ARG A 992 15.26 -13.51 -20.90
N GLY A 993 14.50 -13.49 -19.82
CA GLY A 993 13.69 -14.66 -19.42
C GLY A 993 12.38 -14.71 -20.23
N PRO A 994 11.51 -15.72 -20.06
CA PRO A 994 10.32 -15.88 -20.89
C PRO A 994 9.26 -14.81 -20.59
N SER A 995 9.16 -13.80 -21.45
CA SER A 995 8.18 -12.71 -21.36
C SER A 995 6.82 -13.07 -21.99
N PRO A 996 5.68 -12.54 -21.51
CA PRO A 996 4.36 -12.75 -22.12
C PRO A 996 4.27 -12.40 -23.62
N SER A 997 5.12 -11.50 -24.13
CA SER A 997 5.19 -11.21 -25.57
C SER A 997 5.76 -12.37 -26.38
N PHE A 998 6.71 -13.13 -25.82
CA PHE A 998 7.20 -14.39 -26.40
C PHE A 998 6.11 -15.47 -26.34
N GLY A 999 5.30 -15.51 -25.27
CA GLY A 999 4.09 -16.34 -25.21
C GLY A 999 3.05 -15.96 -26.27
N LYS A 1000 2.89 -14.66 -26.57
CA LYS A 1000 1.98 -14.16 -27.62
C LYS A 1000 2.51 -14.42 -29.03
N ALA A 1001 3.82 -14.32 -29.24
CA ALA A 1001 4.50 -14.66 -30.49
C ALA A 1001 4.50 -16.19 -30.73
N LEU A 1002 4.75 -17.00 -29.69
CA LEU A 1002 4.60 -18.46 -29.76
C LEU A 1002 3.14 -18.88 -29.91
N ARG A 1003 2.15 -18.20 -29.31
CA ARG A 1003 0.74 -18.41 -29.66
C ARG A 1003 0.49 -18.09 -31.13
N GLY A 1004 1.02 -16.98 -31.65
CA GLY A 1004 0.90 -16.61 -33.06
C GLY A 1004 1.57 -17.62 -34.02
N ILE A 1005 2.73 -18.15 -33.67
CA ILE A 1005 3.46 -19.15 -34.46
C ILE A 1005 2.80 -20.53 -34.31
N ALA A 1006 2.46 -20.96 -33.10
CA ALA A 1006 1.79 -22.24 -32.85
C ALA A 1006 0.37 -22.28 -33.42
N LEU A 1007 -0.37 -21.17 -33.39
CA LEU A 1007 -1.66 -21.07 -34.08
C LEU A 1007 -1.48 -21.10 -35.60
N ARG A 1008 -0.47 -20.42 -36.18
CA ARG A 1008 -0.17 -20.55 -37.61
C ARG A 1008 0.30 -21.96 -38.00
N VAL A 1009 1.03 -22.66 -37.13
CA VAL A 1009 1.46 -24.05 -37.34
C VAL A 1009 0.31 -25.02 -37.15
N LEU A 1010 -0.62 -24.77 -36.21
CA LEU A 1010 -1.85 -25.54 -36.03
C LEU A 1010 -2.85 -25.29 -37.17
N ASP A 1011 -2.96 -24.05 -37.66
CA ASP A 1011 -3.77 -23.71 -38.82
C ASP A 1011 -3.16 -24.31 -40.09
N ALA A 1012 -1.84 -24.30 -40.26
CA ALA A 1012 -1.15 -25.00 -41.35
C ALA A 1012 -1.32 -26.54 -41.27
N ALA A 1013 -1.27 -27.12 -40.07
CA ALA A 1013 -1.52 -28.54 -39.84
C ALA A 1013 -3.01 -28.91 -40.03
N ARG A 1014 -3.94 -27.97 -39.82
CA ARG A 1014 -5.38 -28.14 -40.10
C ARG A 1014 -5.74 -27.87 -41.56
N SER A 1015 -5.00 -27.01 -42.26
CA SER A 1015 -5.19 -26.75 -43.70
C SER A 1015 -4.52 -27.80 -44.59
N GLY A 1016 -3.60 -28.61 -44.04
CA GLY A 1016 -2.88 -29.67 -44.75
C GLY A 1016 -3.71 -30.89 -45.17
N GLU A 1017 -5.02 -30.93 -44.90
CA GLU A 1017 -5.93 -31.99 -45.38
C GLU A 1017 -6.62 -31.65 -46.71
N ALA A 1018 -6.27 -30.54 -47.38
CA ALA A 1018 -6.77 -30.20 -48.72
C ALA A 1018 -5.65 -29.79 -49.68
N GLU A 1019 -5.78 -30.25 -50.93
CA GLU A 1019 -4.94 -29.91 -52.09
C GLU A 1019 -3.48 -30.40 -52.03
N ALA A 1020 -3.32 -31.70 -52.27
CA ALA A 1020 -2.21 -32.15 -53.10
C ALA A 1020 -2.51 -31.79 -54.56
N ASP A 1021 -1.77 -30.86 -55.12
CA ASP A 1021 -1.67 -30.66 -56.58
C ASP A 1021 -0.20 -30.38 -56.95
N GLU A 1022 0.20 -30.82 -58.14
CA GLU A 1022 1.61 -30.93 -58.55
C GLU A 1022 2.23 -29.59 -59.05
N ASP A 1023 3.56 -29.57 -59.04
CA ASP A 1023 4.52 -28.65 -59.72
C ASP A 1023 5.10 -27.43 -58.98
N GLY A 1024 6.44 -27.44 -58.85
CA GLY A 1024 7.28 -26.27 -58.58
C GLY A 1024 8.41 -26.50 -57.56
N PRO A 1025 9.71 -26.42 -57.93
CA PRO A 1025 10.79 -26.70 -57.00
C PRO A 1025 11.29 -25.47 -56.22
N GLY A 1026 11.39 -25.64 -54.90
CA GLY A 1026 12.44 -25.06 -54.06
C GLY A 1026 12.21 -23.67 -53.47
N HIS A 1027 12.03 -23.62 -52.15
CA HIS A 1027 13.02 -23.00 -51.26
C HIS A 1027 12.96 -23.53 -49.83
#